data_AF-A0A502TBP2-F1
#
_entry.id   AF-A0A502TBP2-F1
#
_cell.length_a   1.000
_cell.length_b   1.000
_cell.length_c   1.000
_cell.angle_alpha   90.00
_cell.angle_beta   90.00
_cell.angle_gamma   90.00
#
_symmetry.space_group_name_H-M   'P 1'
#
loop_
_entity.id
_entity.type
_entity.pdbx_description
1 polymer ?
#
loop_
_entity_poly.entity_id
_entity_poly.type
_entity_poly.pdbx_seq_one_letter_code
_entity_poly.pdbx_strand_id
1 'polypeptide(L)'
;MSIELDTQSYIEATTIGSGTGNYDSFLRLQATSVEEGFNTDQNGNVVDNKASFTHSLQWSDMQAISADPDGDGVFSQYIEFRLDLNESNNATNGEITLTGLQVYISGAGATLTDYNAGFAGFVPVLDFSGAQLLIDANHGSGTDDYRVLIPVSAFIDAGVTPDSYVTLYSSFSGSNGGFEEWRTITGSGASEDNPAIAIDKITVDGTASGDGIVVLAGDAISWEYTVTNTGNMALSDVVVTDDQGVSVTEVLGADNSHNVGDINNNDLLDVGEIWKFTGSGQAIIGDYANIGSVSASSNGTTVNDTDESSYFGADPEIAINKVTVDGGTKGDGLNILSGEAISWEYTVTNVGNVALSGVTVTDSDSGVTPVAVLADATHNIGDTNLNGKLDLDEAWIYTASGVAGKGSYSNIGTASGSFTDDASHTGSDTATDGSSYFGADPHITLDKKTNGVDHDLNIFQGQAVTWTYDVTNDGNVALANVVVKDDNGTPLNPSDDFNASAITSGGFNTGDTNGNGLLDVGETWHYKATGTAQLGSYVNNATATTDAYTDTAGHSRTPSATDSSDYEGFSNKALTQGFWGSHSDAWDNVANNEGNPTKSAFASHVLSSLDINPRSDGYLLLGDSNGNGTADANEHTLLISISLAKSIESSSTSGDARVIMLQQAIAAQLNIDNHVAQPNDLVGEAVMWLTGQGAWANLGVNVDTNSDGIVDQNGSALGGSAVKTSSTAWTKYVDVTDASTGITDWNGGKEADGEGLKNALMWFNQGQLVTSGPGGHVAWFNGTSIIDEHPNTLDQFWVTLHEVGGLTGIS
;
A
#
# COMPACT_ATOMS: atom_id res chain seq x y z
N MET A 1 13.29 67.01 29.57
CA MET A 1 14.65 67.33 30.05
C MET A 1 14.49 68.42 31.10
N SER A 2 14.98 68.18 32.32
CA SER A 2 14.85 69.11 33.46
C SER A 2 16.15 69.91 33.62
N ILE A 3 16.04 71.20 33.94
CA ILE A 3 17.17 72.11 34.15
C ILE A 3 17.01 72.76 35.51
N GLU A 4 18.03 72.66 36.36
CA GLU A 4 18.08 73.33 37.66
C GLU A 4 18.24 74.85 37.49
N LEU A 5 17.32 75.62 38.09
CA LEU A 5 17.37 77.08 38.17
C LEU A 5 18.11 77.54 39.44
N ASP A 6 17.98 76.78 40.51
CA ASP A 6 18.76 76.88 41.75
C ASP A 6 18.91 75.47 42.37
N THR A 7 19.27 75.37 43.66
CA THR A 7 19.50 74.09 44.33
C THR A 7 18.30 73.14 44.38
N GLN A 8 17.07 73.63 44.21
CA GLN A 8 15.85 72.80 44.33
C GLN A 8 14.71 73.21 43.38
N SER A 9 14.87 74.25 42.57
CA SER A 9 13.89 74.72 41.60
C SER A 9 14.29 74.31 40.18
N TYR A 10 13.31 73.91 39.37
CA TYR A 10 13.55 73.31 38.05
C TYR A 10 12.72 73.98 36.96
N ILE A 11 13.22 73.96 35.73
CA ILE A 11 12.45 74.25 34.51
C ILE A 11 12.49 73.05 33.57
N GLU A 12 11.33 72.64 33.05
CA GLU A 12 11.18 71.42 32.24
C GLU A 12 10.34 71.68 31.00
N ALA A 13 10.78 71.17 29.85
CA ALA A 13 10.00 71.22 28.62
C ALA A 13 8.79 70.27 28.69
N THR A 14 7.63 70.72 28.22
CA THR A 14 6.38 69.95 28.20
C THR A 14 6.10 69.38 26.81
N THR A 15 5.66 68.12 26.72
CA THR A 15 5.41 67.42 25.44
C THR A 15 3.93 67.22 25.11
N ILE A 16 3.03 67.75 25.93
CA ILE A 16 1.58 67.60 25.80
C ILE A 16 1.00 69.01 25.67
N GLY A 17 0.50 69.36 24.48
CA GLY A 17 -0.21 70.62 24.27
C GLY A 17 -1.54 70.61 25.01
N SER A 18 -1.79 71.62 25.85
CA SER A 18 -3.11 71.83 26.44
C SER A 18 -4.10 72.26 25.37
N GLY A 19 -5.13 71.46 25.13
CA GLY A 19 -6.15 71.74 24.13
C GLY A 19 -6.76 73.15 24.25
N THR A 20 -6.99 73.79 23.10
CA THR A 20 -7.46 75.17 22.96
C THR A 20 -8.83 75.37 23.61
N GLY A 21 -8.91 75.98 24.80
CA GLY A 21 -10.22 76.13 25.44
C GLY A 21 -10.40 76.98 26.69
N ASN A 22 -9.37 77.39 27.43
CA ASN A 22 -9.38 78.48 28.43
C ASN A 22 -8.02 78.48 29.15
N TYR A 23 -7.14 79.44 28.83
CA TYR A 23 -5.86 79.58 29.53
C TYR A 23 -6.01 80.64 30.63
N ASP A 24 -6.12 80.18 31.88
CA ASP A 24 -6.30 81.04 33.07
C ASP A 24 -4.94 81.64 33.48
N SER A 25 -4.52 82.68 32.76
CA SER A 25 -3.24 83.37 32.99
C SER A 25 -3.35 84.40 34.13
N PHE A 26 -2.33 84.40 34.99
CA PHE A 26 -2.14 85.43 36.01
C PHE A 26 -1.13 86.51 35.57
N LEU A 27 -0.39 86.25 34.50
CA LEU A 27 0.54 87.17 33.86
C LEU A 27 0.59 86.87 32.35
N ARG A 28 0.31 87.87 31.52
CA ARG A 28 0.28 87.75 30.06
C ARG A 28 0.92 88.99 29.44
N LEU A 29 1.66 88.83 28.34
CA LEU A 29 2.14 89.95 27.52
C LEU A 29 1.45 89.93 26.15
N GLN A 30 0.93 91.07 25.69
CA GLN A 30 0.39 91.20 24.32
C GLN A 30 0.99 92.39 23.54
N ALA A 31 2.04 93.03 24.06
CA ALA A 31 2.70 94.16 23.44
C ALA A 31 3.97 93.74 22.68
N THR A 32 4.01 94.00 21.38
CA THR A 32 5.24 93.85 20.58
C THR A 32 6.34 94.71 21.17
N SER A 33 7.56 94.18 21.32
CA SER A 33 8.78 94.81 21.89
C SER A 33 8.92 94.90 23.42
N VAL A 34 8.02 94.31 24.21
CA VAL A 34 8.25 94.07 25.64
C VAL A 34 8.67 92.62 25.84
N GLU A 35 9.75 92.39 26.59
CA GLU A 35 10.27 91.05 26.87
C GLU A 35 10.33 90.73 28.37
N GLU A 36 9.78 91.58 29.23
CA GLU A 36 9.76 91.40 30.67
C GLU A 36 8.39 91.73 31.26
N GLY A 37 8.04 91.18 32.41
CA GLY A 37 6.75 91.42 33.04
C GLY A 37 6.64 90.82 34.43
N PHE A 38 5.66 91.29 35.20
CA PHE A 38 5.30 90.75 36.51
C PHE A 38 3.78 90.80 36.72
N ASN A 39 3.26 89.93 37.58
CA ASN A 39 1.83 89.86 37.87
C ASN A 39 1.36 90.96 38.83
N THR A 40 0.25 91.62 38.51
CA THR A 40 -0.27 92.76 39.29
C THR A 40 -1.74 93.04 39.00
N ASP A 41 -2.48 93.54 39.98
CA ASP A 41 -3.85 94.07 39.79
C ASP A 41 -3.88 95.52 39.30
N GLN A 42 -2.72 96.15 39.12
CA GLN A 42 -2.65 97.56 38.72
C GLN A 42 -2.89 97.72 37.21
N ASN A 43 -4.05 98.27 36.86
CA ASN A 43 -4.36 98.62 35.47
C ASN A 43 -3.39 99.67 34.90
N GLY A 44 -2.82 99.38 33.73
CA GLY A 44 -2.12 100.35 32.89
C GLY A 44 -0.70 100.70 33.34
N ASN A 45 0.08 99.69 33.72
CA ASN A 45 1.52 99.87 33.95
C ASN A 45 2.28 99.95 32.59
N VAL A 46 3.54 100.41 32.58
CA VAL A 46 4.29 100.65 31.32
C VAL A 46 4.82 99.34 30.69
N VAL A 47 4.68 98.22 31.39
CA VAL A 47 5.25 96.91 31.03
C VAL A 47 4.19 96.01 30.37
N ASP A 48 2.89 96.16 30.73
CA ASP A 48 1.79 95.50 30.03
C ASP A 48 0.47 96.32 30.07
N ASN A 49 -0.36 96.18 29.03
CA ASN A 49 -1.63 96.90 28.86
C ASN A 49 -2.88 96.01 29.04
N LYS A 50 -2.74 94.75 29.46
CA LYS A 50 -3.82 93.74 29.56
C LYS A 50 -4.24 93.45 31.00
N ALA A 51 -4.75 94.50 31.66
CA ALA A 51 -5.40 94.48 32.96
C ALA A 51 -6.41 93.34 33.25
N SER A 52 -6.97 92.70 32.22
CA SER A 52 -7.96 91.63 32.38
C SER A 52 -7.37 90.22 32.48
N PHE A 53 -6.05 90.05 32.28
CA PHE A 53 -5.35 88.75 32.28
C PHE A 53 -4.02 88.79 33.05
N THR A 54 -3.77 89.89 33.75
CA THR A 54 -2.72 89.99 34.76
C THR A 54 -3.40 90.34 36.07
N HIS A 55 -3.07 89.61 37.12
CA HIS A 55 -3.64 89.83 38.44
C HIS A 55 -2.67 89.36 39.52
N SER A 56 -2.84 89.88 40.73
CA SER A 56 -2.03 89.45 41.87
C SER A 56 -2.38 88.02 42.25
N LEU A 57 -1.40 87.26 42.75
CA LEU A 57 -1.62 85.93 43.32
C LEU A 57 -1.51 86.01 44.84
N GLN A 58 -2.43 85.36 45.54
CA GLN A 58 -2.34 85.18 46.99
C GLN A 58 -1.97 83.72 47.28
N TRP A 59 -1.07 83.50 48.25
CA TRP A 59 -0.58 82.17 48.60
C TRP A 59 -1.71 81.21 49.02
N SER A 60 -2.73 81.70 49.74
CA SER A 60 -3.93 80.93 50.08
C SER A 60 -4.65 80.34 48.87
N ASP A 61 -4.50 80.99 47.73
CA ASP A 61 -5.18 80.65 46.50
C ASP A 61 -4.26 79.87 45.58
N MET A 62 -3.08 79.41 45.99
CA MET A 62 -2.18 78.62 45.14
C MET A 62 -2.14 77.16 45.59
N GLN A 63 -2.07 76.23 44.64
CA GLN A 63 -2.03 74.79 44.92
C GLN A 63 -0.64 74.20 44.63
N ALA A 64 -0.19 73.31 45.51
CA ALA A 64 1.01 72.52 45.30
C ALA A 64 0.70 71.22 44.54
N ILE A 65 1.67 70.76 43.76
CA ILE A 65 1.67 69.45 43.09
C ILE A 65 2.75 68.55 43.67
N SER A 66 2.54 67.24 43.56
CA SER A 66 3.56 66.24 43.88
C SER A 66 4.40 65.97 42.62
N ALA A 67 5.72 66.18 42.68
CA ALA A 67 6.62 65.96 41.55
C ALA A 67 7.99 65.41 42.00
N ASP A 68 8.66 64.71 41.09
CA ASP A 68 10.03 64.18 41.21
C ASP A 68 10.85 64.68 40.00
N PRO A 69 11.27 65.97 39.99
CA PRO A 69 11.94 66.58 38.85
C PRO A 69 13.41 66.17 38.70
N ASP A 70 14.05 65.67 39.76
CA ASP A 70 15.42 65.15 39.75
C ASP A 70 15.49 63.65 39.43
N GLY A 71 14.35 62.94 39.44
CA GLY A 71 14.21 61.56 39.04
C GLY A 71 14.82 60.58 40.06
N ASP A 72 14.83 60.96 41.34
CA ASP A 72 15.41 60.18 42.43
C ASP A 72 14.45 59.16 43.05
N GLY A 73 13.18 59.17 42.62
CA GLY A 73 12.10 58.32 43.09
C GLY A 73 11.35 58.86 44.31
N VAL A 74 11.64 60.09 44.76
CA VAL A 74 11.04 60.75 45.92
C VAL A 74 10.21 61.96 45.49
N PHE A 75 8.88 61.82 45.56
CA PHE A 75 7.97 62.91 45.22
C PHE A 75 7.91 63.96 46.35
N SER A 76 8.18 65.21 45.99
CA SER A 76 8.09 66.38 46.88
C SER A 76 7.02 67.37 46.41
N GLN A 77 6.62 68.29 47.29
CA GLN A 77 5.58 69.27 47.00
C GLN A 77 6.18 70.54 46.35
N TYR A 78 5.67 70.91 45.17
CA TYR A 78 6.10 72.06 44.39
C TYR A 78 4.93 72.97 44.04
N ILE A 79 5.19 74.28 43.98
CA ILE A 79 4.34 75.21 43.24
C ILE A 79 4.77 75.16 41.77
N GLU A 80 3.81 74.90 40.90
CA GLU A 80 4.02 74.84 39.46
C GLU A 80 3.59 76.15 38.78
N PHE A 81 4.50 76.72 37.99
CA PHE A 81 4.20 77.81 37.06
C PHE A 81 4.38 77.28 35.64
N ARG A 82 3.34 77.30 34.83
CA ARG A 82 3.40 76.93 33.41
C ARG A 82 3.63 78.18 32.57
N LEU A 83 4.46 78.00 31.55
CA LEU A 83 4.92 79.04 30.64
C LEU A 83 4.55 78.65 29.20
N ASP A 84 3.80 79.53 28.57
CA ASP A 84 3.54 79.57 27.13
C ASP A 84 4.46 80.64 26.52
N LEU A 85 5.36 80.24 25.63
CA LEU A 85 6.34 81.14 25.01
C LEU A 85 5.72 81.87 23.82
N ASN A 86 6.20 83.08 23.53
CA ASN A 86 5.71 83.85 22.40
C ASN A 86 6.51 83.55 21.13
N GLU A 87 5.82 83.23 20.04
CA GLU A 87 6.42 82.94 18.73
C GLU A 87 7.33 84.08 18.24
N SER A 88 8.64 83.88 18.24
CA SER A 88 9.55 84.77 17.53
C SER A 88 9.63 84.37 16.05
N ASN A 89 9.02 85.19 15.18
CA ASN A 89 9.22 85.19 13.71
C ASN A 89 8.62 84.03 12.87
N ASN A 90 7.47 83.44 13.24
CA ASN A 90 6.79 82.41 12.43
C ASN A 90 7.67 81.19 12.05
N ALA A 91 8.70 80.88 12.85
CA ALA A 91 9.57 79.73 12.63
C ALA A 91 9.17 78.60 13.58
N THR A 92 9.00 77.39 13.07
CA THR A 92 8.85 76.18 13.88
C THR A 92 10.08 76.03 14.78
N ASN A 93 9.88 75.90 16.10
CA ASN A 93 10.92 75.82 17.13
C ASN A 93 11.74 77.12 17.29
N GLY A 94 11.07 78.24 17.51
CA GLY A 94 11.72 79.52 17.80
C GLY A 94 12.54 79.46 19.10
N GLU A 95 13.80 79.89 19.05
CA GLU A 95 14.68 79.98 20.22
C GLU A 95 14.47 81.32 20.94
N ILE A 96 14.22 81.28 22.25
CA ILE A 96 14.12 82.46 23.12
C ILE A 96 14.95 82.25 24.39
N THR A 97 15.60 83.29 24.89
CA THR A 97 16.46 83.19 26.08
C THR A 97 15.76 83.79 27.30
N LEU A 98 15.48 82.99 28.32
CA LEU A 98 15.12 83.45 29.66
C LEU A 98 16.36 84.10 30.30
N THR A 99 16.24 85.38 30.65
CA THR A 99 17.33 86.21 31.21
C THR A 99 17.15 86.55 32.69
N GLY A 100 15.92 86.38 33.20
CA GLY A 100 15.58 86.57 34.60
C GLY A 100 14.28 85.86 34.93
N LEU A 101 14.25 85.15 36.05
CA LEU A 101 13.04 84.60 36.65
C LEU A 101 13.14 84.74 38.17
N GLN A 102 12.32 85.62 38.72
CA GLN A 102 12.28 85.91 40.13
C GLN A 102 10.89 85.66 40.68
N VAL A 103 10.81 85.00 41.83
CA VAL A 103 9.57 84.83 42.58
C VAL A 103 9.76 85.40 43.97
N TYR A 104 8.82 86.24 44.39
CA TYR A 104 8.85 86.93 45.68
C TYR A 104 7.57 86.70 46.47
N ILE A 105 7.66 86.88 47.79
CA ILE A 105 6.50 87.07 48.65
C ILE A 105 6.46 88.47 49.28
N SER A 106 5.25 88.98 49.49
CA SER A 106 5.00 90.30 50.10
C SER A 106 3.68 90.32 50.88
N GLY A 107 3.44 91.41 51.63
CA GLY A 107 2.18 91.63 52.35
C GLY A 107 1.07 92.31 51.54
N ALA A 108 1.33 92.63 50.27
CA ALA A 108 0.38 93.25 49.34
C ALA A 108 0.79 92.94 47.90
N GLY A 109 -0.19 92.88 46.97
CA GLY A 109 0.07 92.68 45.55
C GLY A 109 1.05 93.73 44.99
N ALA A 110 1.95 93.29 44.10
CA ALA A 110 2.98 94.16 43.53
C ALA A 110 2.39 95.28 42.67
N THR A 111 3.03 96.44 42.69
CA THR A 111 2.68 97.60 41.86
C THR A 111 3.85 98.02 40.97
N LEU A 112 3.59 98.88 40.00
CA LEU A 112 4.64 99.49 39.16
C LEU A 112 5.69 100.25 39.97
N THR A 113 5.33 100.76 41.16
CA THR A 113 6.30 101.44 42.04
C THR A 113 7.28 100.43 42.65
N ASP A 114 6.80 99.24 43.00
CA ASP A 114 7.62 98.16 43.54
C ASP A 114 8.58 97.63 42.46
N TYR A 115 8.09 97.41 41.24
CA TYR A 115 8.94 97.04 40.09
C TYR A 115 10.04 98.08 39.82
N ASN A 116 9.71 99.38 39.77
CA ASN A 116 10.72 100.44 39.55
C ASN A 116 11.75 100.54 40.69
N ALA A 117 11.42 100.05 41.88
CA ALA A 117 12.33 99.94 43.02
C ALA A 117 13.13 98.62 43.03
N GLY A 118 12.96 97.75 42.03
CA GLY A 118 13.56 96.42 41.98
C GLY A 118 12.99 95.47 43.04
N PHE A 119 11.70 95.61 43.35
CA PHE A 119 10.98 94.89 44.42
C PHE A 119 11.63 95.05 45.80
N ALA A 120 12.31 96.18 46.06
CA ALA A 120 12.93 96.46 47.33
C ALA A 120 11.91 96.43 48.48
N GLY A 121 12.03 95.42 49.37
CA GLY A 121 11.10 95.17 50.47
C GLY A 121 10.27 93.90 50.33
N PHE A 122 10.32 93.23 49.17
CA PHE A 122 9.78 91.90 48.96
C PHE A 122 10.81 90.84 49.40
N VAL A 123 10.35 89.66 49.82
CA VAL A 123 11.25 88.56 50.22
C VAL A 123 11.41 87.61 49.03
N PRO A 124 12.63 87.37 48.52
CA PRO A 124 12.84 86.46 47.41
C PRO A 124 12.63 85.00 47.83
N VAL A 125 11.95 84.25 46.96
CA VAL A 125 11.77 82.79 47.01
C VAL A 125 12.66 82.12 45.97
N LEU A 126 12.66 82.66 44.74
CA LEU A 126 13.54 82.28 43.64
C LEU A 126 14.18 83.54 43.08
N ASP A 127 15.49 83.51 42.80
CA ASP A 127 16.20 84.58 42.12
C ASP A 127 17.15 84.02 41.05
N PHE A 128 16.58 83.68 39.90
CA PHE A 128 17.35 83.29 38.73
C PHE A 128 17.71 84.53 37.91
N SER A 129 19.01 84.81 37.79
CA SER A 129 19.58 85.92 37.02
C SER A 129 20.62 85.43 36.00
N GLY A 130 20.31 84.34 35.29
CA GLY A 130 21.16 83.69 34.28
C GLY A 130 20.58 83.76 32.87
N ALA A 131 21.26 83.16 31.89
CA ALA A 131 20.78 83.03 30.52
C ALA A 131 20.45 81.55 30.22
N GLN A 132 19.17 81.24 30.05
CA GLN A 132 18.68 79.91 29.71
C GLN A 132 17.96 79.92 28.37
N LEU A 133 18.48 79.17 27.39
CA LEU A 133 17.85 79.02 26.08
C LEU A 133 16.65 78.08 26.17
N LEU A 134 15.51 78.52 25.65
CA LEU A 134 14.24 77.82 25.60
C LEU A 134 13.74 77.73 24.15
N ILE A 135 12.91 76.74 23.86
CA ILE A 135 12.37 76.45 22.54
C ILE A 135 10.84 76.45 22.64
N ASP A 136 10.20 77.29 21.85
CA ASP A 136 8.75 77.26 21.60
C ASP A 136 8.43 76.02 20.73
N ALA A 137 8.16 74.92 21.43
CA ALA A 137 8.04 73.58 20.85
C ALA A 137 6.57 73.21 20.59
N ASN A 138 5.64 73.81 21.33
CA ASN A 138 4.21 73.56 21.19
C ASN A 138 3.54 74.81 20.61
N HIS A 139 3.42 74.89 19.28
CA HIS A 139 2.89 76.07 18.59
C HIS A 139 1.39 76.28 18.85
N GLY A 140 1.02 77.47 19.31
CA GLY A 140 -0.36 77.95 19.40
C GLY A 140 -0.71 78.58 20.75
N SER A 141 -1.63 79.54 20.74
CA SER A 141 -2.06 80.21 21.99
C SER A 141 -2.68 79.21 22.98
N GLY A 142 -2.14 79.17 24.20
CA GLY A 142 -2.65 78.37 25.30
C GLY A 142 -2.09 76.95 25.38
N THR A 143 -0.93 76.68 24.77
CA THR A 143 -0.20 75.42 24.92
C THR A 143 1.07 75.64 25.73
N ASP A 144 1.22 74.93 26.85
CA ASP A 144 2.43 75.08 27.69
C ASP A 144 3.68 74.57 26.92
N ASP A 145 4.75 75.36 26.91
CA ASP A 145 6.09 74.95 26.44
C ASP A 145 6.98 74.47 27.57
N TYR A 146 6.85 75.13 28.73
CA TYR A 146 7.64 74.84 29.91
C TYR A 146 6.81 74.84 31.17
N ARG A 147 7.26 74.06 32.15
CA ARG A 147 6.85 74.21 33.55
C ARG A 147 8.04 74.57 34.41
N VAL A 148 7.83 75.46 35.35
CA VAL A 148 8.77 75.82 36.41
C VAL A 148 8.23 75.28 37.72
N LEU A 149 9.08 74.55 38.44
CA LEU A 149 8.77 73.91 39.70
C LEU A 149 9.59 74.58 40.80
N ILE A 150 8.93 75.21 41.76
CA ILE A 150 9.58 75.82 42.94
C ILE A 150 9.06 75.09 44.19
N PRO A 151 9.94 74.52 45.03
CA PRO A 151 9.51 73.67 46.12
C PRO A 151 8.76 74.48 47.17
N VAL A 152 7.70 73.90 47.76
CA VAL A 152 6.91 74.56 48.82
C VAL A 152 7.80 74.94 50.01
N SER A 153 8.86 74.17 50.28
CA SER A 153 9.86 74.50 51.30
C SER A 153 10.50 75.88 51.09
N ALA A 154 10.79 76.29 49.85
CA ALA A 154 11.40 77.60 49.57
C ALA A 154 10.46 78.75 49.98
N PHE A 155 9.14 78.60 49.76
CA PHE A 155 8.15 79.58 50.20
C PHE A 155 8.01 79.61 51.73
N ILE A 156 8.04 78.44 52.38
CA ILE A 156 8.01 78.33 53.85
C ILE A 156 9.25 79.00 54.46
N ASP A 157 10.43 78.76 53.90
CA ASP A 157 11.69 79.32 54.36
C ASP A 157 11.74 80.85 54.17
N ALA A 158 11.11 81.36 53.11
CA ALA A 158 10.90 82.80 52.91
C ALA A 158 9.92 83.41 53.93
N GLY A 159 9.15 82.59 54.66
CA GLY A 159 8.20 83.02 55.68
C GLY A 159 6.80 83.32 55.15
N VAL A 160 6.35 82.57 54.13
CA VAL A 160 5.02 82.73 53.54
C VAL A 160 3.90 82.50 54.57
N THR A 161 2.83 83.29 54.46
CA THR A 161 1.60 83.16 55.25
C THR A 161 0.41 83.03 54.29
N PRO A 162 -0.78 82.56 54.74
CA PRO A 162 -1.96 82.51 53.88
C PRO A 162 -2.32 83.85 53.22
N ASP A 163 -2.01 84.98 53.87
CA ASP A 163 -2.28 86.33 53.36
C ASP A 163 -1.12 86.93 52.54
N SER A 164 -0.04 86.16 52.33
CA SER A 164 1.09 86.60 51.52
C SER A 164 0.72 86.64 50.05
N TYR A 165 1.13 87.69 49.35
CA TYR A 165 1.05 87.77 47.91
C TYR A 165 2.30 87.16 47.28
N VAL A 166 2.12 86.41 46.19
CA VAL A 166 3.20 85.84 45.38
C VAL A 166 3.35 86.67 44.11
N THR A 167 4.56 87.18 43.88
CA THR A 167 4.90 87.95 42.69
C THR A 167 5.93 87.19 41.87
N LEU A 168 5.56 86.78 40.65
CA LEU A 168 6.49 86.28 39.64
C LEU A 168 6.85 87.43 38.71
N TYR A 169 8.14 87.64 38.52
CA TYR A 169 8.71 88.49 37.50
C TYR A 169 9.59 87.64 36.59
N SER A 170 9.47 87.86 35.28
CA SER A 170 10.30 87.17 34.29
C SER A 170 10.74 88.12 33.20
N SER A 171 11.98 87.97 32.70
CA SER A 171 12.53 88.70 31.58
C SER A 171 13.19 87.78 30.58
N PHE A 172 13.05 88.11 29.30
CA PHE A 172 13.51 87.33 28.17
C PHE A 172 14.33 88.20 27.21
N SER A 173 15.05 87.57 26.29
CA SER A 173 15.72 88.22 25.17
C SER A 173 15.76 87.29 23.96
N GLY A 174 16.01 87.86 22.79
CA GLY A 174 16.14 87.09 21.55
C GLY A 174 14.82 86.89 20.80
N SER A 175 13.75 87.60 21.18
CA SER A 175 12.43 87.54 20.54
C SER A 175 11.88 88.96 20.25
N ASN A 176 10.68 89.07 19.65
CA ASN A 176 9.99 90.36 19.48
C ASN A 176 8.74 90.48 20.39
N GLY A 177 8.74 89.82 21.54
CA GLY A 177 7.58 89.82 22.44
C GLY A 177 7.65 88.99 23.75
N GLY A 178 8.81 88.45 24.14
CA GLY A 178 8.98 87.77 25.43
C GLY A 178 8.24 86.44 25.53
N PHE A 179 7.50 86.24 26.62
CA PHE A 179 6.58 85.11 26.81
C PHE A 179 5.14 85.50 26.42
N GLU A 180 4.30 84.53 26.06
CA GLU A 180 2.88 84.79 25.80
C GLU A 180 2.16 84.86 27.15
N GLU A 181 2.22 83.78 27.94
CA GLU A 181 1.45 83.64 29.18
C GLU A 181 2.16 82.83 30.27
N TRP A 182 1.88 83.20 31.52
CA TRP A 182 2.12 82.37 32.70
C TRP A 182 0.80 82.01 33.36
N ARG A 183 0.68 80.74 33.75
CA ARG A 183 -0.37 80.26 34.64
C ARG A 183 0.20 79.48 35.81
N THR A 184 -0.58 79.39 36.87
CA THR A 184 -0.29 78.53 38.02
C THR A 184 -1.61 77.93 38.48
N ILE A 185 -1.56 76.86 39.25
CA ILE A 185 -2.78 76.24 39.76
C ILE A 185 -3.27 77.09 40.93
N THR A 186 -4.44 77.73 40.77
CA THR A 186 -5.07 78.51 41.84
C THR A 186 -6.31 77.82 42.39
N GLY A 187 -6.52 77.88 43.71
CA GLY A 187 -7.64 77.28 44.43
C GLY A 187 -8.97 78.03 44.31
N SER A 188 -9.05 79.14 43.55
CA SER A 188 -10.32 79.84 43.30
C SER A 188 -10.68 80.10 41.83
N GLY A 189 -9.86 79.65 40.87
CA GLY A 189 -10.35 79.19 39.57
C GLY A 189 -10.69 77.72 39.70
N ALA A 190 -11.92 77.31 39.36
CA ALA A 190 -12.35 75.93 39.47
C ALA A 190 -11.30 75.00 38.80
N SER A 191 -10.72 74.07 39.57
CA SER A 191 -10.46 72.78 38.96
C SER A 191 -11.82 72.36 38.42
N GLU A 192 -12.01 72.32 37.10
CA GLU A 192 -13.02 71.40 36.64
C GLU A 192 -12.57 70.04 37.20
N ASP A 193 -13.38 69.52 38.11
CA ASP A 193 -13.40 68.12 38.50
C ASP A 193 -13.31 67.34 37.18
N ASN A 194 -12.13 66.81 36.88
CA ASN A 194 -11.86 66.11 35.63
C ASN A 194 -11.50 64.66 35.98
N PRO A 195 -12.48 63.90 36.50
CA PRO A 195 -12.28 62.47 36.66
C PRO A 195 -12.05 61.88 35.27
N ALA A 196 -11.07 60.99 35.15
CA ALA A 196 -10.78 60.25 33.94
C ALA A 196 -10.19 58.90 34.32
N ILE A 197 -10.52 57.88 33.53
CA ILE A 197 -10.08 56.51 33.74
C ILE A 197 -9.57 55.97 32.42
N ALA A 198 -8.59 55.08 32.48
CA ALA A 198 -8.11 54.32 31.33
C ALA A 198 -8.11 52.83 31.65
N ILE A 199 -8.37 51.98 30.66
CA ILE A 199 -8.21 50.53 30.74
C ILE A 199 -7.25 50.07 29.65
N ASP A 200 -6.40 49.10 29.99
CA ASP A 200 -5.55 48.36 29.04
C ASP A 200 -5.84 46.87 29.24
N LYS A 201 -6.24 46.18 28.18
CA LYS A 201 -6.65 44.78 28.17
C LYS A 201 -5.72 44.00 27.25
N ILE A 202 -5.17 42.91 27.77
CA ILE A 202 -4.34 42.01 26.97
C ILE A 202 -4.84 40.57 27.06
N THR A 203 -4.70 39.83 25.96
CA THR A 203 -4.86 38.38 25.96
C THR A 203 -3.58 37.73 26.46
N VAL A 204 -3.69 36.67 27.26
CA VAL A 204 -2.55 35.94 27.84
C VAL A 204 -2.76 34.44 27.69
N ASP A 205 -1.80 33.79 27.02
CA ASP A 205 -1.66 32.33 26.95
C ASP A 205 -0.26 31.91 27.41
N GLY A 206 -0.18 31.39 28.64
CA GLY A 206 1.08 30.94 29.24
C GLY A 206 2.16 32.03 29.25
N THR A 207 3.17 31.89 28.38
CA THR A 207 4.27 32.86 28.23
C THR A 207 4.03 33.93 27.16
N ALA A 208 3.01 33.77 26.32
CA ALA A 208 2.63 34.74 25.30
C ALA A 208 1.56 35.68 25.85
N SER A 209 1.70 36.98 25.55
CA SER A 209 0.75 38.00 25.97
C SER A 209 0.70 39.15 24.98
N GLY A 210 -0.49 39.72 24.77
CA GLY A 210 -0.74 40.83 23.87
C GLY A 210 -1.90 40.53 22.91
N ASP A 211 -2.00 41.32 21.85
CA ASP A 211 -3.06 41.20 20.85
C ASP A 211 -2.63 40.44 19.60
N GLY A 212 -3.58 39.74 19.00
CA GLY A 212 -3.37 39.01 17.75
C GLY A 212 -2.43 37.80 17.90
N ILE A 213 -2.18 37.34 19.13
CA ILE A 213 -1.43 36.11 19.36
C ILE A 213 -2.16 34.91 18.75
N VAL A 214 -1.41 33.93 18.28
CA VAL A 214 -1.97 32.65 17.83
C VAL A 214 -1.95 31.68 19.00
N VAL A 215 -3.09 31.03 19.24
CA VAL A 215 -3.32 30.11 20.37
C VAL A 215 -4.00 28.85 19.84
N LEU A 216 -3.65 27.66 20.32
CA LEU A 216 -4.38 26.45 19.96
C LEU A 216 -5.83 26.50 20.44
N ALA A 217 -6.78 26.22 19.55
CA ALA A 217 -8.18 26.15 19.92
C ALA A 217 -8.42 25.05 20.96
N GLY A 218 -9.21 25.35 21.99
CA GLY A 218 -9.46 24.49 23.14
C GLY A 218 -8.50 24.67 24.31
N ASP A 219 -7.34 25.32 24.11
CA ASP A 219 -6.41 25.62 25.20
C ASP A 219 -6.99 26.68 26.16
N ALA A 220 -6.52 26.62 27.41
CA ALA A 220 -6.92 27.58 28.43
C ALA A 220 -6.29 28.93 28.15
N ILE A 221 -7.11 29.98 28.16
CA ILE A 221 -6.67 31.35 27.89
C ILE A 221 -7.13 32.28 29.01
N SER A 222 -6.40 33.38 29.19
CA SER A 222 -6.74 34.41 30.18
C SER A 222 -6.66 35.81 29.60
N TRP A 223 -7.28 36.75 30.30
CA TRP A 223 -7.22 38.18 30.01
C TRP A 223 -6.78 38.93 31.26
N GLU A 224 -5.88 39.88 31.08
CA GLU A 224 -5.48 40.82 32.13
C GLU A 224 -6.02 42.21 31.78
N TYR A 225 -6.53 42.91 32.79
CA TYR A 225 -7.06 44.27 32.66
C TYR A 225 -6.33 45.16 33.65
N THR A 226 -5.71 46.23 33.15
CA THR A 226 -5.00 47.22 33.94
C THR A 226 -5.77 48.53 33.89
N VAL A 227 -6.29 48.97 35.03
CA VAL A 227 -7.13 50.17 35.15
C VAL A 227 -6.35 51.29 35.83
N THR A 228 -6.20 52.42 35.15
CA THR A 228 -5.42 53.58 35.62
C THR A 228 -6.32 54.79 35.81
N ASN A 229 -6.17 55.51 36.93
CA ASN A 229 -6.78 56.83 37.07
C ASN A 229 -5.90 57.88 36.37
N THR A 230 -6.39 58.39 35.25
CA THR A 230 -5.72 59.40 34.43
C THR A 230 -6.23 60.82 34.72
N GLY A 231 -7.22 60.94 35.60
CA GLY A 231 -7.81 62.20 36.02
C GLY A 231 -7.14 62.82 37.23
N ASN A 232 -7.80 63.83 37.80
CA ASN A 232 -7.32 64.57 38.98
C ASN A 232 -8.15 64.30 40.25
N MET A 233 -9.02 63.28 40.25
CA MET A 233 -9.90 62.93 41.36
C MET A 233 -9.86 61.44 41.65
N ALA A 234 -9.97 61.06 42.92
CA ALA A 234 -10.18 59.66 43.32
C ALA A 234 -11.48 59.11 42.72
N LEU A 235 -11.44 57.86 42.26
CA LEU A 235 -12.57 57.18 41.63
C LEU A 235 -13.10 56.06 42.55
N SER A 236 -14.41 56.00 42.67
CA SER A 236 -15.16 54.97 43.42
C SER A 236 -16.01 54.12 42.47
N ASP A 237 -16.57 53.01 42.95
CA ASP A 237 -17.42 52.11 42.17
C ASP A 237 -16.75 51.65 40.85
N VAL A 238 -15.45 51.31 40.91
CA VAL A 238 -14.70 50.80 39.75
C VAL A 238 -15.24 49.42 39.37
N VAL A 239 -15.84 49.32 38.19
CA VAL A 239 -16.42 48.08 37.66
C VAL A 239 -15.82 47.81 36.30
N VAL A 240 -15.24 46.62 36.12
CA VAL A 240 -14.78 46.12 34.83
C VAL A 240 -15.75 45.06 34.31
N THR A 241 -16.10 45.17 33.03
CA THR A 241 -16.97 44.24 32.31
C THR A 241 -16.34 43.82 31.00
N ASP A 242 -16.81 42.71 30.44
CA ASP A 242 -16.30 42.10 29.21
C ASP A 242 -17.47 41.78 28.28
N ASP A 243 -17.36 42.16 27.00
CA ASP A 243 -18.47 42.05 26.03
C ASP A 243 -18.73 40.61 25.56
N GLN A 244 -17.75 39.70 25.73
CA GLN A 244 -17.87 38.27 25.45
C GLN A 244 -18.38 37.48 26.66
N GLY A 245 -18.74 38.18 27.76
CA GLY A 245 -19.31 37.56 28.95
C GLY A 245 -18.29 36.85 29.83
N VAL A 246 -16.99 37.18 29.69
CA VAL A 246 -15.95 36.71 30.60
C VAL A 246 -16.23 37.21 32.02
N SER A 247 -16.13 36.31 33.00
CA SER A 247 -16.23 36.70 34.41
C SER A 247 -14.94 37.38 34.85
N VAL A 248 -14.98 38.71 34.97
CA VAL A 248 -13.84 39.53 35.41
C VAL A 248 -13.79 39.59 36.94
N THR A 249 -12.62 39.32 37.51
CA THR A 249 -12.38 39.33 38.96
C THR A 249 -11.19 40.20 39.30
N GLU A 250 -11.27 40.93 40.40
CA GLU A 250 -10.16 41.71 40.96
C GLU A 250 -8.98 40.80 41.30
N VAL A 251 -7.77 41.27 41.00
CA VAL A 251 -6.55 40.64 41.49
C VAL A 251 -6.25 41.23 42.86
N LEU A 252 -6.44 40.45 43.92
CA LEU A 252 -6.26 40.96 45.28
C LEU A 252 -4.78 41.07 45.66
N GLY A 253 -4.46 42.13 46.41
CA GLY A 253 -3.14 42.35 47.00
C GLY A 253 -2.80 41.34 48.10
N ALA A 254 -1.65 41.53 48.76
CA ALA A 254 -1.17 40.62 49.81
C ALA A 254 -2.10 40.50 51.04
N ASP A 255 -3.01 41.45 51.22
CA ASP A 255 -4.02 41.43 52.28
C ASP A 255 -5.26 40.58 51.95
N ASN A 256 -5.40 40.15 50.69
CA ASN A 256 -6.53 39.38 50.19
C ASN A 256 -7.89 40.07 50.43
N SER A 257 -7.92 41.41 50.44
CA SER A 257 -9.14 42.19 50.62
C SER A 257 -9.27 43.39 49.68
N HIS A 258 -8.17 43.97 49.21
CA HIS A 258 -8.21 45.12 48.30
C HIS A 258 -7.55 44.75 46.96
N ASN A 259 -7.91 45.48 45.91
CA ASN A 259 -7.30 45.31 44.60
C ASN A 259 -5.79 45.58 44.68
N VAL A 260 -5.00 44.83 43.91
CA VAL A 260 -3.58 45.10 43.78
C VAL A 260 -3.37 46.48 43.17
N GLY A 261 -2.71 47.36 43.92
CA GLY A 261 -2.46 48.74 43.50
C GLY A 261 -3.35 49.77 44.19
N ASP A 262 -4.32 49.36 45.02
CA ASP A 262 -4.85 50.18 46.10
C ASP A 262 -3.76 50.25 47.20
N ILE A 263 -3.02 51.36 47.25
CA ILE A 263 -1.81 51.46 48.08
C ILE A 263 -2.18 51.76 49.54
N ASN A 264 -3.30 52.44 49.75
CA ASN A 264 -3.70 52.95 51.06
C ASN A 264 -4.91 52.19 51.64
N ASN A 265 -5.43 51.19 50.92
CA ASN A 265 -6.51 50.30 51.31
C ASN A 265 -7.81 51.04 51.63
N ASN A 266 -8.21 51.98 50.77
CA ASN A 266 -9.40 52.81 50.96
C ASN A 266 -10.56 52.48 50.00
N ASP A 267 -10.42 51.47 49.13
CA ASP A 267 -11.39 51.11 48.08
C ASP A 267 -11.68 52.24 47.07
N LEU A 268 -10.76 53.18 46.91
CA LEU A 268 -10.81 54.25 45.92
C LEU A 268 -9.58 54.14 45.01
N LEU A 269 -9.80 54.18 43.69
CA LEU A 269 -8.70 54.27 42.75
C LEU A 269 -8.17 55.72 42.76
N ASP A 270 -7.16 55.96 43.58
CA ASP A 270 -6.58 57.28 43.79
C ASP A 270 -5.73 57.73 42.59
N VAL A 271 -5.43 59.04 42.52
CA VAL A 271 -4.62 59.59 41.44
C VAL A 271 -3.22 58.97 41.49
N GLY A 272 -2.82 58.34 40.37
CA GLY A 272 -1.55 57.62 40.24
C GLY A 272 -1.60 56.14 40.65
N GLU A 273 -2.75 55.64 41.13
CA GLU A 273 -2.95 54.22 41.35
C GLU A 273 -3.30 53.47 40.05
N ILE A 274 -2.97 52.18 40.04
CA ILE A 274 -3.23 51.26 38.94
C ILE A 274 -3.78 49.97 39.53
N TRP A 275 -5.03 49.65 39.24
CA TRP A 275 -5.68 48.42 39.71
C TRP A 275 -5.63 47.33 38.63
N LYS A 276 -5.60 46.06 39.05
CA LYS A 276 -5.60 44.92 38.12
C LYS A 276 -6.80 44.00 38.30
N PHE A 277 -7.29 43.49 37.18
CA PHE A 277 -8.34 42.50 37.11
C PHE A 277 -7.92 41.39 36.15
N THR A 278 -8.56 40.22 36.27
CA THR A 278 -8.30 39.06 35.41
C THR A 278 -9.59 38.34 35.03
N GLY A 279 -9.58 37.66 33.89
CA GLY A 279 -10.62 36.73 33.45
C GLY A 279 -10.00 35.51 32.76
N SER A 280 -10.76 34.43 32.62
CA SER A 280 -10.28 33.17 32.01
C SER A 280 -11.35 32.50 31.14
N GLY A 281 -10.90 31.77 30.13
CA GLY A 281 -11.77 31.03 29.20
C GLY A 281 -11.03 29.91 28.47
N GLN A 282 -11.60 29.43 27.37
CA GLN A 282 -10.95 28.54 26.42
C GLN A 282 -10.91 29.21 25.05
N ALA A 283 -9.80 29.06 24.33
CA ALA A 283 -9.66 29.57 22.98
C ALA A 283 -10.65 28.87 22.03
N ILE A 284 -11.29 29.62 21.15
CA ILE A 284 -12.17 29.08 20.09
C ILE A 284 -11.50 29.20 18.72
N ILE A 285 -11.91 28.37 17.76
CA ILE A 285 -11.33 28.33 16.41
C ILE A 285 -11.56 29.66 15.67
N GLY A 286 -10.51 30.16 15.02
CA GLY A 286 -10.54 31.34 14.16
C GLY A 286 -10.31 32.67 14.88
N ASP A 287 -10.63 33.78 14.21
CA ASP A 287 -10.45 35.13 14.76
C ASP A 287 -11.37 35.35 15.97
N TYR A 288 -10.78 35.82 17.07
CA TYR A 288 -11.50 36.23 18.28
C TYR A 288 -11.15 37.67 18.65
N ALA A 289 -12.17 38.48 18.91
CA ALA A 289 -12.04 39.86 19.38
C ALA A 289 -12.88 40.04 20.65
N ASN A 290 -12.36 40.80 21.61
CA ASN A 290 -12.96 40.93 22.93
C ASN A 290 -12.67 42.29 23.56
N ILE A 291 -13.71 43.01 23.97
CA ILE A 291 -13.64 44.38 24.47
C ILE A 291 -13.83 44.38 25.98
N GLY A 292 -12.83 44.87 26.72
CA GLY A 292 -12.95 45.22 28.13
C GLY A 292 -13.52 46.62 28.27
N SER A 293 -14.45 46.82 29.19
CA SER A 293 -14.99 48.14 29.51
C SER A 293 -14.86 48.40 31.01
N VAL A 294 -14.36 49.56 31.39
CA VAL A 294 -14.34 50.01 32.78
C VAL A 294 -15.30 51.19 32.96
N SER A 295 -15.99 51.23 34.09
CA SER A 295 -16.73 52.40 34.56
C SER A 295 -16.36 52.71 36.01
N ALA A 296 -16.26 53.98 36.37
CA ALA A 296 -16.08 54.41 37.75
C ALA A 296 -16.80 55.76 37.97
N SER A 297 -16.88 56.21 39.23
CA SER A 297 -17.55 57.46 39.58
C SER A 297 -16.74 58.34 40.54
N SER A 298 -16.80 59.65 40.33
CA SER A 298 -16.29 60.66 41.26
C SER A 298 -17.30 61.77 41.43
N ASN A 299 -17.68 62.09 42.67
CA ASN A 299 -18.68 63.11 42.99
C ASN A 299 -20.00 63.04 42.18
N GLY A 300 -20.40 61.82 41.76
CA GLY A 300 -21.61 61.60 40.95
C GLY A 300 -21.41 61.73 39.44
N THR A 301 -20.21 62.05 38.96
CA THR A 301 -19.81 62.00 37.55
C THR A 301 -19.28 60.60 37.22
N THR A 302 -19.85 59.95 36.20
CA THR A 302 -19.37 58.65 35.72
C THR A 302 -18.33 58.84 34.61
N VAL A 303 -17.23 58.10 34.72
CA VAL A 303 -16.18 58.00 33.70
C VAL A 303 -16.12 56.58 33.19
N ASN A 304 -15.81 56.41 31.92
CA ASN A 304 -15.73 55.10 31.29
C ASN A 304 -14.59 55.09 30.27
N ASP A 305 -14.02 53.91 30.07
CA ASP A 305 -13.08 53.65 29.00
C ASP A 305 -13.23 52.21 28.50
N THR A 306 -12.75 51.93 27.30
CA THR A 306 -12.83 50.62 26.67
C THR A 306 -11.55 50.30 25.93
N ASP A 307 -11.13 49.04 26.00
CA ASP A 307 -9.94 48.56 25.29
C ASP A 307 -10.19 47.17 24.70
N GLU A 308 -9.70 46.94 23.49
CA GLU A 308 -9.92 45.70 22.73
C GLU A 308 -8.71 44.78 22.86
N SER A 309 -8.95 43.48 22.99
CA SER A 309 -7.93 42.45 22.83
C SER A 309 -8.35 41.37 21.85
N SER A 310 -7.40 40.65 21.27
CA SER A 310 -7.68 39.62 20.26
C SER A 310 -6.71 38.45 20.25
N TYR A 311 -7.13 37.34 19.63
CA TYR A 311 -6.26 36.20 19.27
C TYR A 311 -6.81 35.46 18.04
N PHE A 312 -6.00 34.59 17.45
CA PHE A 312 -6.44 33.62 16.44
C PHE A 312 -6.36 32.19 16.99
N GLY A 313 -7.48 31.47 17.01
CA GLY A 313 -7.56 30.08 17.43
C GLY A 313 -7.14 29.10 16.33
N ALA A 314 -5.94 28.56 16.45
CA ALA A 314 -5.37 27.58 15.55
C ALA A 314 -5.99 26.19 15.74
N ASP A 315 -6.36 25.56 14.64
CA ASP A 315 -6.94 24.22 14.54
C ASP A 315 -6.21 23.45 13.43
N PRO A 316 -5.14 22.72 13.77
CA PRO A 316 -4.38 21.93 12.81
C PRO A 316 -5.17 20.67 12.43
N GLU A 317 -5.55 20.53 11.15
CA GLU A 317 -6.19 19.32 10.62
C GLU A 317 -5.50 18.86 9.33
N ILE A 318 -5.33 17.56 9.18
CA ILE A 318 -4.67 16.94 8.01
C ILE A 318 -5.60 15.90 7.38
N ALA A 319 -5.53 15.76 6.06
CA ALA A 319 -6.20 14.69 5.33
C ALA A 319 -5.20 13.97 4.42
N ILE A 320 -5.50 12.70 4.13
CA ILE A 320 -4.72 11.86 3.22
C ILE A 320 -5.68 11.13 2.29
N ASN A 321 -5.29 11.03 1.02
CA ASN A 321 -5.94 10.19 0.02
C ASN A 321 -4.88 9.27 -0.59
N LYS A 322 -5.04 7.97 -0.40
CA LYS A 322 -4.15 6.91 -0.84
C LYS A 322 -4.83 6.10 -1.94
N VAL A 323 -4.09 5.82 -3.02
CA VAL A 323 -4.58 4.95 -4.10
C VAL A 323 -3.51 3.97 -4.53
N THR A 324 -3.93 2.79 -5.00
CA THR A 324 -3.04 1.87 -5.72
C THR A 324 -2.93 2.31 -7.18
N VAL A 325 -1.73 2.21 -7.74
CA VAL A 325 -1.39 2.61 -9.10
C VAL A 325 -0.80 1.41 -9.83
N ASP A 326 -1.37 1.12 -11.01
CA ASP A 326 -0.93 0.08 -11.93
C ASP A 326 -0.75 0.70 -13.32
N GLY A 327 0.51 0.91 -13.70
CA GLY A 327 0.87 1.65 -14.91
C GLY A 327 0.27 3.05 -14.94
N GLY A 328 -0.72 3.27 -15.82
CA GLY A 328 -1.45 4.54 -15.95
C GLY A 328 -2.78 4.61 -15.21
N THR A 329 -3.21 3.51 -14.59
CA THR A 329 -4.50 3.40 -13.90
C THR A 329 -4.31 3.54 -12.40
N LYS A 330 -5.19 4.29 -11.74
CA LYS A 330 -5.13 4.50 -10.29
C LYS A 330 -6.51 4.44 -9.64
N GLY A 331 -6.56 3.89 -8.43
CA GLY A 331 -7.78 3.79 -7.63
C GLY A 331 -7.73 2.60 -6.67
N ASP A 332 -8.90 2.26 -6.13
CA ASP A 332 -9.08 1.14 -5.21
C ASP A 332 -9.82 -0.02 -5.86
N GLY A 333 -9.61 -1.22 -5.31
CA GLY A 333 -10.26 -2.44 -5.78
C GLY A 333 -9.85 -2.83 -7.20
N LEU A 334 -8.68 -2.38 -7.68
CA LEU A 334 -8.16 -2.74 -8.99
C LEU A 334 -7.95 -4.26 -9.06
N ASN A 335 -8.34 -4.88 -10.16
CA ASN A 335 -7.80 -6.20 -10.52
C ASN A 335 -6.47 -5.97 -11.22
N ILE A 336 -5.39 -6.59 -10.72
CA ILE A 336 -4.02 -6.44 -11.22
C ILE A 336 -3.44 -7.85 -11.40
N LEU A 337 -2.68 -8.11 -12.46
CA LEU A 337 -2.01 -9.42 -12.58
C LEU A 337 -0.97 -9.60 -11.46
N SER A 338 -1.03 -10.73 -10.76
CA SER A 338 -0.06 -11.06 -9.71
C SER A 338 1.35 -11.14 -10.30
N GLY A 339 2.33 -10.55 -9.60
CA GLY A 339 3.72 -10.46 -10.06
C GLY A 339 4.04 -9.18 -10.84
N GLU A 340 3.05 -8.34 -11.17
CA GLU A 340 3.30 -7.05 -11.80
C GLU A 340 3.80 -5.99 -10.82
N ALA A 341 4.60 -5.05 -11.33
CA ALA A 341 5.09 -3.92 -10.54
C ALA A 341 3.96 -2.90 -10.35
N ILE A 342 3.74 -2.50 -9.10
CA ILE A 342 2.72 -1.53 -8.71
C ILE A 342 3.37 -0.39 -7.92
N SER A 343 2.62 0.69 -7.73
CA SER A 343 2.95 1.73 -6.77
C SER A 343 1.73 2.16 -5.96
N TRP A 344 1.97 2.93 -4.91
CA TRP A 344 0.95 3.65 -4.17
C TRP A 344 1.26 5.14 -4.25
N GLU A 345 0.22 5.95 -4.46
CA GLU A 345 0.27 7.40 -4.43
C GLU A 345 -0.51 7.87 -3.20
N TYR A 346 0.10 8.75 -2.41
CA TYR A 346 -0.51 9.36 -1.23
C TYR A 346 -0.53 10.87 -1.43
N THR A 347 -1.70 11.47 -1.45
CA THR A 347 -1.91 12.92 -1.50
C THR A 347 -2.29 13.40 -0.12
N VAL A 348 -1.46 14.23 0.48
CA VAL A 348 -1.66 14.78 1.83
C VAL A 348 -2.03 16.26 1.72
N THR A 349 -3.14 16.66 2.32
CA THR A 349 -3.67 18.03 2.26
C THR A 349 -3.89 18.58 3.66
N ASN A 350 -3.64 19.87 3.85
CA ASN A 350 -4.04 20.58 5.05
C ASN A 350 -5.51 20.99 4.92
N VAL A 351 -6.35 20.57 5.86
CA VAL A 351 -7.78 20.91 5.88
C VAL A 351 -8.15 21.77 7.09
N GLY A 352 -7.16 22.11 7.93
CA GLY A 352 -7.30 22.97 9.10
C GLY A 352 -7.22 24.46 8.74
N ASN A 353 -6.79 25.29 9.69
CA ASN A 353 -6.68 26.75 9.51
C ASN A 353 -5.27 27.33 9.72
N VAL A 354 -4.26 26.48 9.95
CA VAL A 354 -2.85 26.86 10.15
C VAL A 354 -1.91 25.93 9.39
N ALA A 355 -0.75 26.44 8.97
CA ALA A 355 0.27 25.67 8.26
C ALA A 355 0.88 24.55 9.14
N LEU A 356 0.97 23.32 8.61
CA LEU A 356 1.46 22.16 9.35
C LEU A 356 2.96 21.93 9.10
N SER A 357 3.71 21.72 10.17
CA SER A 357 5.13 21.35 10.17
C SER A 357 5.31 19.86 10.50
N GLY A 358 6.45 19.30 10.09
CA GLY A 358 6.82 17.92 10.44
C GLY A 358 5.93 16.86 9.78
N VAL A 359 5.44 17.13 8.57
CA VAL A 359 4.53 16.23 7.87
C VAL A 359 5.21 14.90 7.51
N THR A 360 4.66 13.79 8.01
CA THR A 360 5.16 12.43 7.74
C THR A 360 4.05 11.52 7.26
N VAL A 361 4.41 10.55 6.42
CA VAL A 361 3.50 9.51 5.92
C VAL A 361 4.08 8.14 6.20
N THR A 362 3.27 7.25 6.75
CA THR A 362 3.62 5.85 7.05
C THR A 362 2.60 4.92 6.44
N ASP A 363 2.93 3.63 6.33
CA ASP A 363 2.01 2.59 5.88
C ASP A 363 1.91 1.45 6.89
N SER A 364 0.70 0.91 7.03
CA SER A 364 0.42 -0.26 7.87
C SER A 364 1.14 -1.55 7.41
N ASP A 365 1.50 -1.64 6.12
CA ASP A 365 2.34 -2.70 5.59
C ASP A 365 3.81 -2.30 5.72
N SER A 366 4.55 -2.98 6.59
CA SER A 366 5.98 -2.73 6.82
C SER A 366 6.88 -2.88 5.58
N GLY A 367 6.41 -3.57 4.54
CA GLY A 367 7.11 -3.68 3.26
C GLY A 367 6.91 -2.47 2.34
N VAL A 368 5.97 -1.58 2.67
CA VAL A 368 5.63 -0.39 1.90
C VAL A 368 6.17 0.84 2.64
N THR A 369 7.14 1.53 2.05
CA THR A 369 7.73 2.74 2.64
C THR A 369 7.38 3.95 1.77
N PRO A 370 6.44 4.81 2.21
CA PRO A 370 6.16 6.08 1.54
C PRO A 370 7.39 6.99 1.53
N VAL A 371 7.69 7.57 0.38
CA VAL A 371 8.79 8.52 0.17
C VAL A 371 8.22 9.78 -0.47
N ALA A 372 8.59 10.95 0.05
CA ALA A 372 8.20 12.24 -0.51
C ALA A 372 8.68 12.38 -1.96
N VAL A 373 7.81 12.86 -2.83
CA VAL A 373 8.18 13.20 -4.20
C VAL A 373 8.66 14.65 -4.19
N LEU A 374 9.96 14.88 -4.35
CA LEU A 374 10.51 16.23 -4.16
C LEU A 374 10.47 17.05 -5.47
N ALA A 375 10.04 18.31 -5.36
CA ALA A 375 10.14 19.29 -6.45
C ALA A 375 11.56 19.85 -6.60
N ASP A 376 12.33 19.84 -5.50
CA ASP A 376 13.75 20.20 -5.47
C ASP A 376 14.54 19.27 -4.51
N ALA A 377 15.66 19.73 -3.94
CA ALA A 377 16.49 18.90 -3.06
C ALA A 377 15.85 18.64 -1.68
N THR A 378 14.89 19.45 -1.24
CA THR A 378 14.37 19.45 0.14
C THR A 378 12.86 19.59 0.27
N HIS A 379 12.15 20.06 -0.75
CA HIS A 379 10.71 20.37 -0.67
C HIS A 379 9.87 19.36 -1.45
N ASN A 380 8.74 18.98 -0.87
CA ASN A 380 7.77 18.09 -1.50
C ASN A 380 7.13 18.78 -2.72
N ILE A 381 6.71 18.02 -3.72
CA ILE A 381 5.86 18.55 -4.78
C ILE A 381 4.55 19.02 -4.15
N GLY A 382 4.14 20.24 -4.48
CA GLY A 382 2.99 20.89 -3.84
C GLY A 382 3.38 21.89 -2.76
N ASP A 383 4.62 21.88 -2.25
CA ASP A 383 5.19 22.98 -1.46
C ASP A 383 5.52 24.14 -2.42
N THR A 384 4.60 25.06 -2.57
CA THR A 384 4.63 26.11 -3.60
C THR A 384 5.49 27.29 -3.20
N ASN A 385 5.64 27.54 -1.91
CA ASN A 385 6.41 28.66 -1.37
C ASN A 385 7.78 28.24 -0.80
N LEU A 386 8.07 26.93 -0.77
CA LEU A 386 9.34 26.32 -0.37
C LEU A 386 9.71 26.62 1.09
N ASN A 387 8.71 26.62 1.98
CA ASN A 387 8.89 26.87 3.41
C ASN A 387 8.99 25.59 4.25
N GLY A 388 8.76 24.41 3.65
CA GLY A 388 8.79 23.12 4.34
C GLY A 388 7.61 22.88 5.30
N LYS A 389 6.51 23.62 5.14
CA LYS A 389 5.25 23.47 5.85
C LYS A 389 4.12 23.23 4.85
N LEU A 390 3.18 22.37 5.21
CA LEU A 390 2.00 22.12 4.40
C LEU A 390 0.98 23.23 4.66
N ASP A 391 0.97 24.22 3.76
CA ASP A 391 0.05 25.35 3.81
C ASP A 391 -1.38 24.94 3.36
N LEU A 392 -2.35 25.81 3.62
CA LEU A 392 -3.80 25.54 3.47
C LEU A 392 -4.24 25.20 2.05
N ASP A 393 -3.53 25.70 1.05
CA ASP A 393 -3.79 25.48 -0.38
C ASP A 393 -2.86 24.44 -1.02
N GLU A 394 -2.04 23.77 -0.21
CA GLU A 394 -1.05 22.82 -0.67
C GLU A 394 -1.51 21.36 -0.56
N ALA A 395 -1.00 20.56 -1.48
CA ALA A 395 -1.21 19.12 -1.53
C ALA A 395 0.12 18.43 -1.81
N TRP A 396 0.67 17.75 -0.80
CA TRP A 396 1.96 17.09 -0.89
C TRP A 396 1.82 15.64 -1.35
N ILE A 397 2.73 15.18 -2.21
CA ILE A 397 2.67 13.84 -2.79
C ILE A 397 3.77 12.94 -2.24
N TYR A 398 3.39 11.74 -1.83
CA TYR A 398 4.30 10.66 -1.46
C TYR A 398 4.04 9.46 -2.35
N THR A 399 5.07 8.63 -2.58
CA THR A 399 4.93 7.40 -3.35
C THR A 399 5.65 6.24 -2.67
N ALA A 400 5.15 5.03 -2.91
CA ALA A 400 5.85 3.78 -2.58
C ALA A 400 5.74 2.82 -3.76
N SER A 401 6.67 1.88 -3.89
CA SER A 401 6.65 0.86 -4.95
C SER A 401 6.54 -0.55 -4.37
N GLY A 402 5.99 -1.47 -5.16
CA GLY A 402 5.80 -2.86 -4.76
C GLY A 402 5.56 -3.78 -5.95
N VAL A 403 5.21 -5.03 -5.65
CA VAL A 403 4.81 -6.04 -6.63
C VAL A 403 3.48 -6.64 -6.17
N ALA A 404 2.51 -6.75 -7.07
CA ALA A 404 1.20 -7.29 -6.76
C ALA A 404 1.29 -8.75 -6.28
N GLY A 405 0.79 -9.03 -5.07
CA GLY A 405 0.66 -10.38 -4.54
C GLY A 405 -0.47 -11.16 -5.24
N LYS A 406 -0.71 -12.42 -4.86
CA LYS A 406 -1.89 -13.18 -5.30
C LYS A 406 -3.07 -12.93 -4.35
N GLY A 407 -4.27 -12.74 -4.90
CA GLY A 407 -5.51 -12.57 -4.12
C GLY A 407 -5.73 -11.15 -3.60
N SER A 408 -6.67 -10.99 -2.66
CA SER A 408 -7.02 -9.69 -2.09
C SER A 408 -5.89 -9.09 -1.26
N TYR A 409 -5.59 -7.83 -1.49
CA TYR A 409 -4.64 -7.02 -0.73
C TYR A 409 -5.28 -5.69 -0.34
N SER A 410 -5.01 -5.24 0.89
CA SER A 410 -5.39 -3.91 1.35
C SER A 410 -4.44 -3.44 2.44
N ASN A 411 -4.10 -2.15 2.44
CA ASN A 411 -3.28 -1.53 3.47
C ASN A 411 -3.66 -0.05 3.66
N ILE A 412 -3.37 0.48 4.84
CA ILE A 412 -3.73 1.83 5.28
C ILE A 412 -2.49 2.71 5.34
N GLY A 413 -2.53 3.87 4.67
CA GLY A 413 -1.57 4.95 4.83
C GLY A 413 -1.99 5.87 5.96
N THR A 414 -1.04 6.39 6.74
CA THR A 414 -1.28 7.35 7.82
C THR A 414 -0.41 8.59 7.61
N ALA A 415 -1.02 9.77 7.50
CA ALA A 415 -0.33 11.06 7.54
C ALA A 415 -0.41 11.67 8.94
N SER A 416 0.62 12.42 9.34
CA SER A 416 0.60 13.24 10.55
C SER A 416 1.28 14.58 10.30
N GLY A 417 0.85 15.61 11.02
CA GLY A 417 1.43 16.96 10.98
C GLY A 417 1.20 17.69 12.31
N SER A 418 1.90 18.79 12.53
CA SER A 418 1.82 19.55 13.79
C SER A 418 1.92 21.06 13.60
N PHE A 419 1.36 21.81 14.53
CA PHE A 419 1.47 23.25 14.62
C PHE A 419 1.94 23.63 16.03
N THR A 420 2.79 24.66 16.12
CA THR A 420 3.22 25.24 17.41
C THR A 420 2.78 26.69 17.45
N ASP A 421 2.06 27.06 18.52
CA ASP A 421 1.53 28.40 18.73
C ASP A 421 2.54 29.36 19.37
N ASP A 422 2.12 30.60 19.67
CA ASP A 422 3.02 31.63 20.21
C ASP A 422 3.44 31.35 21.66
N ALA A 423 2.65 30.59 22.41
CA ALA A 423 2.96 30.11 23.75
C ALA A 423 3.83 28.85 23.75
N SER A 424 4.25 28.36 22.58
CA SER A 424 5.01 27.13 22.38
C SER A 424 4.26 25.85 22.76
N HIS A 425 2.93 25.88 22.79
CA HIS A 425 2.12 24.67 22.81
C HIS A 425 2.12 24.03 21.41
N THR A 426 2.08 22.69 21.35
CA THR A 426 2.06 21.95 20.07
C THR A 426 0.78 21.14 19.94
N GLY A 427 0.01 21.44 18.91
CA GLY A 427 -1.11 20.63 18.43
C GLY A 427 -0.66 19.73 17.29
N SER A 428 -1.19 18.51 17.22
CA SER A 428 -0.91 17.58 16.12
C SER A 428 -2.17 16.88 15.68
N ASP A 429 -2.27 16.59 14.39
CA ASP A 429 -3.35 15.79 13.83
C ASP A 429 -2.81 14.64 12.97
N THR A 430 -3.63 13.60 12.84
CA THR A 430 -3.34 12.40 12.07
C THR A 430 -4.55 11.96 11.27
N ALA A 431 -4.35 11.61 10.00
CA ALA A 431 -5.37 11.04 9.15
C ALA A 431 -4.93 9.74 8.52
N THR A 432 -5.88 8.86 8.24
CA THR A 432 -5.64 7.55 7.63
C THR A 432 -6.51 7.33 6.41
N ASP A 433 -5.96 6.70 5.39
CA ASP A 433 -6.74 6.28 4.23
C ASP A 433 -6.24 4.93 3.68
N GLY A 434 -7.18 4.10 3.24
CA GLY A 434 -6.91 2.72 2.81
C GLY A 434 -6.94 2.59 1.30
N SER A 435 -6.06 1.76 0.74
CA SER A 435 -6.19 1.33 -0.65
C SER A 435 -6.21 -0.18 -0.77
N SER A 436 -6.70 -0.70 -1.90
CA SER A 436 -6.83 -2.14 -2.11
C SER A 436 -6.72 -2.56 -3.57
N TYR A 437 -6.37 -3.83 -3.80
CA TYR A 437 -6.42 -4.48 -5.10
C TYR A 437 -6.67 -5.99 -4.95
N PHE A 438 -7.02 -6.66 -6.04
CA PHE A 438 -7.03 -8.12 -6.15
C PHE A 438 -5.99 -8.57 -7.18
N GLY A 439 -5.02 -9.35 -6.72
CA GLY A 439 -3.97 -9.92 -7.53
C GLY A 439 -4.43 -11.17 -8.28
N ALA A 440 -4.82 -11.01 -9.54
CA ALA A 440 -5.26 -12.07 -10.42
C ALA A 440 -4.09 -12.94 -10.89
N ASP A 441 -4.21 -14.24 -10.65
CA ASP A 441 -3.29 -15.28 -11.07
C ASP A 441 -3.99 -16.29 -11.99
N PRO A 442 -4.23 -15.94 -13.26
CA PRO A 442 -4.76 -16.86 -14.25
C PRO A 442 -3.73 -17.96 -14.54
N HIS A 443 -4.07 -19.22 -14.24
CA HIS A 443 -3.21 -20.39 -14.44
C HIS A 443 -4.07 -21.64 -14.69
N ILE A 444 -3.50 -22.58 -15.44
CA ILE A 444 -4.10 -23.89 -15.70
C ILE A 444 -3.04 -24.98 -15.62
N THR A 445 -3.47 -26.22 -15.38
CA THR A 445 -2.68 -27.44 -15.60
C THR A 445 -3.37 -28.33 -16.63
N LEU A 446 -2.62 -29.25 -17.21
CA LEU A 446 -3.10 -30.25 -18.16
C LEU A 446 -2.55 -31.62 -17.73
N ASP A 447 -3.42 -32.63 -17.69
CA ASP A 447 -3.08 -34.05 -17.50
C ASP A 447 -3.63 -34.84 -18.69
N LYS A 448 -2.74 -35.48 -19.45
CA LYS A 448 -3.02 -36.21 -20.67
C LYS A 448 -2.76 -37.70 -20.46
N LYS A 449 -3.67 -38.55 -20.93
CA LYS A 449 -3.52 -40.01 -20.86
C LYS A 449 -3.87 -40.69 -22.17
N THR A 450 -3.17 -41.76 -22.48
CA THR A 450 -3.45 -42.71 -23.56
C THR A 450 -4.15 -43.95 -22.97
N ASN A 451 -5.39 -44.22 -23.36
CA ASN A 451 -6.21 -45.32 -22.83
C ASN A 451 -6.28 -45.38 -21.30
N GLY A 452 -6.26 -44.22 -20.63
CA GLY A 452 -6.29 -44.09 -19.18
C GLY A 452 -4.94 -44.29 -18.47
N VAL A 453 -3.85 -44.49 -19.23
CA VAL A 453 -2.48 -44.59 -18.74
C VAL A 453 -1.68 -43.40 -19.24
N ASP A 454 -0.79 -42.87 -18.41
CA ASP A 454 0.02 -41.69 -18.73
C ASP A 454 1.24 -42.07 -19.61
N HIS A 455 2.12 -42.92 -19.09
CA HIS A 455 3.33 -43.42 -19.78
C HIS A 455 3.43 -44.96 -19.70
N ASP A 456 4.31 -45.56 -20.52
CA ASP A 456 4.69 -46.99 -20.50
C ASP A 456 3.56 -47.97 -20.93
N LEU A 457 2.61 -47.51 -21.75
CA LEU A 457 1.54 -48.36 -22.27
C LEU A 457 2.00 -49.15 -23.51
N ASN A 458 1.64 -50.43 -23.60
CA ASN A 458 1.87 -51.27 -24.78
C ASN A 458 0.55 -51.51 -25.53
N ILE A 459 0.51 -51.23 -26.84
CA ILE A 459 -0.72 -51.35 -27.65
C ILE A 459 -0.41 -52.03 -28.99
N PHE A 460 -1.26 -52.95 -29.45
CA PHE A 460 -1.08 -53.51 -30.79
C PHE A 460 -1.46 -52.49 -31.88
N GLN A 461 -0.66 -52.41 -32.93
CA GLN A 461 -0.89 -51.58 -34.10
C GLN A 461 -2.32 -51.81 -34.63
N GLY A 462 -3.02 -50.70 -34.89
CA GLY A 462 -4.40 -50.71 -35.38
C GLY A 462 -5.47 -50.86 -34.29
N GLN A 463 -5.12 -51.16 -33.03
CA GLN A 463 -6.08 -51.06 -31.93
C GLN A 463 -6.49 -49.60 -31.70
N ALA A 464 -7.72 -49.43 -31.22
CA ALA A 464 -8.25 -48.12 -30.89
C ALA A 464 -7.44 -47.48 -29.74
N VAL A 465 -7.10 -46.22 -29.93
CA VAL A 465 -6.48 -45.37 -28.92
C VAL A 465 -7.47 -44.26 -28.57
N THR A 466 -7.68 -44.03 -27.29
CA THR A 466 -8.42 -42.88 -26.76
C THR A 466 -7.46 -42.03 -25.96
N TRP A 467 -7.29 -40.78 -26.36
CA TRP A 467 -6.60 -39.78 -25.55
C TRP A 467 -7.62 -39.01 -24.72
N THR A 468 -7.33 -38.84 -23.44
CA THR A 468 -8.11 -38.01 -22.52
C THR A 468 -7.25 -36.86 -22.03
N TYR A 469 -7.87 -35.69 -21.84
CA TYR A 469 -7.19 -34.48 -21.41
C TYR A 469 -8.02 -33.81 -20.31
N ASP A 470 -7.41 -33.62 -19.16
CA ASP A 470 -8.01 -32.98 -18.00
C ASP A 470 -7.35 -31.62 -17.77
N VAL A 471 -8.06 -30.54 -18.09
CA VAL A 471 -7.58 -29.16 -17.91
C VAL A 471 -8.14 -28.61 -16.62
N THR A 472 -7.28 -28.30 -15.64
CA THR A 472 -7.70 -27.78 -14.34
C THR A 472 -7.32 -26.31 -14.19
N ASN A 473 -8.23 -25.47 -13.69
CA ASN A 473 -7.88 -24.11 -13.27
C ASN A 473 -7.44 -24.12 -11.80
N ASP A 474 -6.14 -24.11 -11.60
CA ASP A 474 -5.45 -23.99 -10.31
C ASP A 474 -5.03 -22.55 -10.00
N GLY A 475 -5.45 -21.59 -10.82
CA GLY A 475 -5.34 -20.15 -10.58
C GLY A 475 -6.38 -19.63 -9.58
N ASN A 476 -6.62 -18.31 -9.60
CA ASN A 476 -7.59 -17.66 -8.71
C ASN A 476 -8.65 -16.81 -9.42
N VAL A 477 -8.75 -16.90 -10.75
CA VAL A 477 -9.75 -16.23 -11.58
C VAL A 477 -10.35 -17.22 -12.58
N ALA A 478 -11.63 -17.04 -12.92
CA ALA A 478 -12.30 -17.85 -13.94
C ALA A 478 -11.72 -17.57 -15.33
N LEU A 479 -11.65 -18.60 -16.18
CA LEU A 479 -11.05 -18.52 -17.51
C LEU A 479 -12.04 -18.91 -18.60
N ALA A 480 -11.95 -18.26 -19.76
CA ALA A 480 -12.84 -18.52 -20.90
C ALA A 480 -12.11 -19.23 -22.04
N ASN A 481 -12.87 -19.88 -22.93
CA ASN A 481 -12.40 -20.43 -24.20
C ASN A 481 -11.19 -21.37 -24.06
N VAL A 482 -11.32 -22.40 -23.23
CA VAL A 482 -10.30 -23.44 -23.07
C VAL A 482 -10.22 -24.29 -24.35
N VAL A 483 -9.05 -24.29 -24.98
CA VAL A 483 -8.72 -25.07 -26.19
C VAL A 483 -7.56 -25.99 -25.87
N VAL A 484 -7.70 -27.28 -26.19
CA VAL A 484 -6.61 -28.27 -26.10
C VAL A 484 -6.18 -28.63 -27.52
N LYS A 485 -4.95 -28.28 -27.88
CA LYS A 485 -4.33 -28.58 -29.17
C LYS A 485 -3.28 -29.67 -29.00
N ASP A 486 -3.39 -30.72 -29.78
CA ASP A 486 -2.59 -31.94 -29.73
C ASP A 486 -1.70 -32.04 -30.98
N ASP A 487 -0.45 -32.49 -30.82
CA ASP A 487 0.53 -32.57 -31.92
C ASP A 487 0.46 -33.86 -32.74
N ASN A 488 -0.53 -34.72 -32.45
CA ASN A 488 -0.73 -36.00 -33.11
C ASN A 488 0.49 -36.94 -33.07
N GLY A 489 1.38 -36.75 -32.08
CA GLY A 489 2.64 -37.48 -31.97
C GLY A 489 3.74 -37.00 -32.90
N THR A 490 3.59 -35.80 -33.47
CA THR A 490 4.55 -35.21 -34.41
C THR A 490 4.86 -33.75 -34.08
N PRO A 491 5.71 -33.47 -33.07
CA PRO A 491 5.96 -32.11 -32.56
C PRO A 491 6.47 -31.09 -33.59
N LEU A 492 7.05 -31.57 -34.70
CA LEU A 492 7.62 -30.73 -35.76
C LEU A 492 6.71 -30.60 -37.00
N ASN A 493 5.51 -31.18 -36.95
CA ASN A 493 4.55 -31.15 -38.06
C ASN A 493 3.23 -30.50 -37.64
N PRO A 494 3.12 -29.16 -37.63
CA PRO A 494 1.89 -28.49 -37.20
C PRO A 494 0.69 -28.69 -38.15
N SER A 495 0.85 -29.44 -39.25
CA SER A 495 -0.18 -29.61 -40.28
C SER A 495 -1.17 -30.72 -39.95
N ASP A 496 -0.80 -31.67 -39.09
CA ASP A 496 -1.67 -32.74 -38.60
C ASP A 496 -2.07 -32.59 -37.12
N ASP A 497 -1.61 -31.51 -36.46
CA ASP A 497 -2.16 -31.11 -35.17
C ASP A 497 -3.69 -30.99 -35.22
N PHE A 498 -4.35 -31.32 -34.12
CA PHE A 498 -5.80 -31.21 -34.00
C PHE A 498 -6.23 -30.63 -32.64
N ASN A 499 -7.48 -30.16 -32.58
CA ASN A 499 -8.08 -29.75 -31.31
C ASN A 499 -8.88 -30.92 -30.71
N ALA A 500 -8.60 -31.26 -29.45
CA ALA A 500 -9.37 -32.29 -28.73
C ALA A 500 -10.83 -31.85 -28.57
N SER A 501 -11.75 -32.81 -28.61
CA SER A 501 -13.19 -32.54 -28.48
C SER A 501 -13.60 -32.52 -27.01
N ALA A 502 -14.29 -31.46 -26.58
CA ALA A 502 -14.84 -31.38 -25.22
C ALA A 502 -15.84 -32.52 -24.97
N ILE A 503 -15.73 -33.14 -23.80
CA ILE A 503 -16.75 -34.08 -23.31
C ILE A 503 -17.85 -33.23 -22.69
N THR A 504 -19.06 -33.27 -23.27
CA THR A 504 -20.15 -32.39 -22.85
C THR A 504 -21.34 -33.13 -22.26
N SER A 505 -22.00 -32.51 -21.29
CA SER A 505 -23.28 -32.92 -20.72
C SER A 505 -24.18 -31.69 -20.61
N GLY A 506 -25.39 -31.75 -21.16
CA GLY A 506 -26.29 -30.58 -21.18
C GLY A 506 -25.79 -29.38 -21.98
N GLY A 507 -24.78 -29.56 -22.85
CA GLY A 507 -24.18 -28.49 -23.67
C GLY A 507 -22.94 -27.81 -23.07
N PHE A 508 -22.57 -28.17 -21.84
CA PHE A 508 -21.38 -27.66 -21.14
C PHE A 508 -20.33 -28.75 -21.01
N ASN A 509 -19.07 -28.37 -20.77
CA ASN A 509 -18.04 -29.35 -20.45
C ASN A 509 -18.47 -30.14 -19.19
N THR A 510 -18.19 -31.44 -19.13
CA THR A 510 -18.54 -32.28 -17.96
C THR A 510 -17.88 -31.83 -16.65
N GLY A 511 -16.84 -30.99 -16.72
CA GLY A 511 -16.20 -30.35 -15.58
C GLY A 511 -16.80 -29.01 -15.13
N ASP A 512 -17.62 -28.39 -15.99
CA ASP A 512 -18.31 -27.12 -15.73
C ASP A 512 -19.49 -27.39 -14.78
N THR A 513 -19.26 -27.21 -13.48
CA THR A 513 -20.18 -27.68 -12.44
C THR A 513 -21.40 -26.77 -12.32
N ASN A 514 -21.27 -25.51 -12.70
CA ASN A 514 -22.35 -24.53 -12.62
C ASN A 514 -22.99 -24.19 -13.99
N GLY A 515 -22.42 -24.68 -15.09
CA GLY A 515 -22.94 -24.51 -16.45
C GLY A 515 -22.86 -23.06 -16.94
N ASN A 516 -21.82 -22.32 -16.56
CA ASN A 516 -21.65 -20.91 -16.96
C ASN A 516 -20.76 -20.73 -18.20
N GLY A 517 -20.10 -21.81 -18.68
CA GLY A 517 -19.19 -21.76 -19.81
C GLY A 517 -17.83 -21.13 -19.51
N LEU A 518 -17.46 -20.98 -18.25
CA LEU A 518 -16.14 -20.55 -17.76
C LEU A 518 -15.50 -21.68 -16.97
N LEU A 519 -14.20 -21.89 -17.15
CA LEU A 519 -13.43 -22.78 -16.30
C LEU A 519 -13.17 -22.06 -14.98
N ASP A 520 -14.06 -22.29 -14.01
CA ASP A 520 -13.99 -21.66 -12.70
C ASP A 520 -12.84 -22.23 -11.86
N VAL A 521 -12.46 -21.50 -10.80
CA VAL A 521 -11.36 -21.90 -9.91
C VAL A 521 -11.66 -23.25 -9.29
N GLY A 522 -10.73 -24.20 -9.47
CA GLY A 522 -10.85 -25.57 -8.98
C GLY A 522 -11.65 -26.52 -9.88
N GLU A 523 -12.24 -26.05 -10.99
CA GLU A 523 -12.86 -26.94 -11.97
C GLU A 523 -11.82 -27.66 -12.82
N THR A 524 -12.18 -28.86 -13.28
CA THR A 524 -11.40 -29.67 -14.22
C THR A 524 -12.25 -30.02 -15.43
N TRP A 525 -11.98 -29.39 -16.58
CA TRP A 525 -12.68 -29.65 -17.82
C TRP A 525 -12.07 -30.81 -18.60
N HIS A 526 -12.93 -31.69 -19.12
CA HIS A 526 -12.54 -32.95 -19.74
C HIS A 526 -12.68 -32.90 -21.26
N TYR A 527 -11.67 -33.40 -21.97
CA TYR A 527 -11.64 -33.51 -23.43
C TYR A 527 -11.20 -34.90 -23.84
N LYS A 528 -11.51 -35.28 -25.09
CA LYS A 528 -11.07 -36.54 -25.68
C LYS A 528 -10.76 -36.42 -27.16
N ALA A 529 -9.91 -37.33 -27.61
CA ALA A 529 -9.68 -37.63 -29.02
C ALA A 529 -9.51 -39.14 -29.20
N THR A 530 -9.66 -39.61 -30.44
CA THR A 530 -9.54 -41.05 -30.75
C THR A 530 -8.69 -41.24 -31.99
N GLY A 531 -7.91 -42.31 -32.00
CA GLY A 531 -7.08 -42.71 -33.13
C GLY A 531 -6.84 -44.22 -33.14
N THR A 532 -5.82 -44.63 -33.89
CA THR A 532 -5.36 -46.03 -33.94
C THR A 532 -3.87 -46.08 -33.66
N ALA A 533 -3.43 -47.04 -32.84
CA ALA A 533 -2.03 -47.20 -32.49
C ALA A 533 -1.16 -47.42 -33.72
N GLN A 534 -0.05 -46.68 -33.81
CA GLN A 534 1.00 -46.86 -34.82
C GLN A 534 2.01 -47.90 -34.35
N LEU A 535 2.99 -48.25 -35.19
CA LEU A 535 4.09 -49.14 -34.82
C LEU A 535 5.24 -48.32 -34.20
N GLY A 536 5.88 -48.87 -33.18
CA GLY A 536 7.03 -48.26 -32.49
C GLY A 536 6.63 -47.27 -31.40
N SER A 537 7.63 -46.65 -30.80
CA SER A 537 7.48 -45.59 -29.79
C SER A 537 6.68 -44.41 -30.33
N TYR A 538 5.66 -44.01 -29.58
CA TYR A 538 4.79 -42.90 -29.91
C TYR A 538 4.63 -41.99 -28.69
N VAL A 539 5.23 -40.80 -28.75
CA VAL A 539 5.08 -39.75 -27.74
C VAL A 539 4.17 -38.68 -28.31
N ASN A 540 3.12 -38.33 -27.60
CA ASN A 540 2.14 -37.36 -28.08
C ASN A 540 1.97 -36.21 -27.08
N ASN A 541 2.23 -34.98 -27.51
CA ASN A 541 2.13 -33.80 -26.66
C ASN A 541 0.84 -33.04 -26.92
N ALA A 542 0.27 -32.47 -25.86
CA ALA A 542 -0.82 -31.51 -25.98
C ALA A 542 -0.51 -30.23 -25.24
N THR A 543 -1.07 -29.13 -25.74
CA THR A 543 -1.04 -27.80 -25.13
C THR A 543 -2.47 -27.33 -24.92
N ALA A 544 -2.84 -27.06 -23.67
CA ALA A 544 -4.06 -26.35 -23.34
C ALA A 544 -3.78 -24.85 -23.27
N THR A 545 -4.68 -24.03 -23.80
CA THR A 545 -4.66 -22.56 -23.67
C THR A 545 -6.06 -22.02 -23.40
N THR A 546 -6.14 -20.84 -22.82
CA THR A 546 -7.40 -20.10 -22.66
C THR A 546 -7.35 -18.76 -23.41
N ASP A 547 -8.42 -17.98 -23.35
CA ASP A 547 -8.32 -16.55 -23.65
C ASP A 547 -7.35 -15.86 -22.67
N ALA A 548 -6.79 -14.72 -23.10
CA ALA A 548 -6.02 -13.88 -22.22
C ALA A 548 -6.91 -13.28 -21.13
N TYR A 549 -6.47 -13.37 -19.87
CA TYR A 549 -7.06 -12.57 -18.80
C TYR A 549 -6.42 -11.19 -18.84
N THR A 550 -7.27 -10.16 -18.96
CA THR A 550 -6.86 -8.76 -19.00
C THR A 550 -7.24 -8.09 -17.69
N ASP A 551 -6.29 -7.40 -17.06
CA ASP A 551 -6.52 -6.67 -15.82
C ASP A 551 -7.08 -5.27 -16.03
N THR A 552 -7.16 -4.47 -14.97
CA THR A 552 -7.79 -3.15 -15.00
C THR A 552 -6.95 -2.13 -15.80
N ALA A 553 -5.62 -2.29 -15.84
CA ALA A 553 -4.72 -1.43 -16.60
C ALA A 553 -4.57 -1.87 -18.06
N GLY A 554 -5.12 -3.04 -18.42
CA GLY A 554 -5.06 -3.57 -19.78
C GLY A 554 -3.88 -4.50 -20.03
N HIS A 555 -3.09 -4.83 -19.01
CA HIS A 555 -2.08 -5.88 -19.12
C HIS A 555 -2.79 -7.23 -19.23
N SER A 556 -2.17 -8.17 -19.93
CA SER A 556 -2.83 -9.43 -20.28
C SER A 556 -1.89 -10.62 -20.13
N ARG A 557 -2.41 -11.72 -19.58
CA ARG A 557 -1.72 -13.00 -19.47
C ARG A 557 -2.58 -14.11 -20.05
N THR A 558 -2.00 -14.93 -20.91
CA THR A 558 -2.66 -16.11 -21.49
C THR A 558 -2.16 -17.37 -20.78
N PRO A 559 -3.00 -18.02 -19.95
CA PRO A 559 -2.71 -19.33 -19.38
C PRO A 559 -2.44 -20.37 -20.47
N SER A 560 -1.38 -21.16 -20.27
CA SER A 560 -1.06 -22.31 -21.10
C SER A 560 -0.43 -23.42 -20.27
N ALA A 561 -0.79 -24.67 -20.52
CA ALA A 561 -0.14 -25.84 -19.94
C ALA A 561 0.14 -26.89 -21.02
N THR A 562 1.26 -27.59 -20.89
CA THR A 562 1.66 -28.66 -21.80
C THR A 562 1.83 -29.96 -21.05
N ASP A 563 1.40 -31.05 -21.63
CA ASP A 563 1.60 -32.38 -21.09
C ASP A 563 1.73 -33.43 -22.18
N SER A 564 2.35 -34.57 -21.86
CA SER A 564 2.65 -35.64 -22.80
C SER A 564 2.19 -36.98 -22.27
N SER A 565 1.75 -37.85 -23.17
CA SER A 565 1.52 -39.27 -22.87
C SER A 565 2.16 -40.12 -23.96
N ASP A 566 2.56 -41.34 -23.64
CA ASP A 566 3.19 -42.23 -24.61
C ASP A 566 2.66 -43.68 -24.62
N TYR A 567 2.99 -44.37 -25.70
CA TYR A 567 2.85 -45.82 -25.81
C TYR A 567 3.92 -46.41 -26.74
N GLU A 568 4.18 -47.71 -26.60
CA GLU A 568 4.93 -48.52 -27.57
C GLU A 568 3.95 -49.36 -28.40
N GLY A 569 4.01 -49.19 -29.72
CA GLY A 569 3.16 -49.86 -30.68
C GLY A 569 3.76 -51.15 -31.24
N PHE A 570 3.05 -52.27 -31.20
CA PHE A 570 3.55 -53.57 -31.67
C PHE A 570 2.82 -54.06 -32.93
N SER A 571 3.53 -54.65 -33.90
CA SER A 571 2.88 -55.15 -35.12
C SER A 571 1.98 -56.35 -34.81
N ASN A 572 0.79 -56.42 -35.42
CA ASN A 572 -0.17 -57.53 -35.26
C ASN A 572 0.09 -58.75 -36.17
N LYS A 573 1.27 -58.86 -36.79
CA LYS A 573 1.61 -60.00 -37.67
C LYS A 573 2.30 -61.11 -36.89
N ALA A 574 1.53 -62.01 -36.30
CA ALA A 574 2.00 -63.40 -36.18
C ALA A 574 2.17 -63.96 -37.61
N LEU A 575 3.25 -64.69 -37.86
CA LEU A 575 3.66 -65.21 -39.16
C LEU A 575 2.74 -66.37 -39.55
N THR A 576 1.73 -66.09 -40.37
CA THR A 576 0.65 -67.06 -40.70
C THR A 576 1.11 -68.22 -41.61
N GLN A 577 0.36 -69.32 -41.62
CA GLN A 577 0.51 -70.43 -42.57
C GLN A 577 0.65 -69.93 -44.03
N GLY A 578 1.68 -70.39 -44.75
CA GLY A 578 1.96 -69.98 -46.14
C GLY A 578 2.85 -68.75 -46.30
N PHE A 579 3.01 -67.90 -45.26
CA PHE A 579 4.07 -66.89 -45.23
C PHE A 579 5.43 -67.59 -45.39
N TRP A 580 5.70 -68.59 -44.56
CA TRP A 580 6.97 -69.32 -44.53
C TRP A 580 7.29 -70.14 -45.78
N GLY A 581 6.29 -70.68 -46.48
CA GLY A 581 6.49 -71.48 -47.69
C GLY A 581 7.11 -70.70 -48.86
N SER A 582 6.97 -69.37 -48.86
CA SER A 582 7.49 -68.49 -49.91
C SER A 582 8.75 -67.71 -49.50
N HIS A 583 9.19 -67.82 -48.25
CA HIS A 583 10.39 -67.16 -47.76
C HIS A 583 11.65 -67.98 -48.07
N SER A 584 12.65 -67.34 -48.67
CA SER A 584 13.92 -67.97 -49.00
C SER A 584 14.73 -68.36 -47.75
N ASP A 585 14.41 -67.77 -46.60
CA ASP A 585 15.20 -67.84 -45.37
C ASP A 585 14.27 -67.93 -44.15
N ALA A 586 14.55 -68.91 -43.28
CA ALA A 586 14.14 -68.83 -41.88
C ALA A 586 15.30 -68.17 -41.13
N TRP A 587 15.03 -67.48 -40.01
CA TRP A 587 16.08 -66.85 -39.21
C TRP A 587 17.17 -67.89 -38.86
N ASP A 588 18.43 -67.68 -39.26
CA ASP A 588 19.45 -68.75 -39.36
C ASP A 588 20.49 -68.74 -38.23
N ASN A 589 20.30 -67.87 -37.22
CA ASN A 589 21.22 -67.67 -36.10
C ASN A 589 22.68 -67.43 -36.52
N VAL A 590 22.91 -66.71 -37.63
CA VAL A 590 24.25 -66.27 -38.05
C VAL A 590 24.51 -64.84 -37.58
N ALA A 591 25.39 -64.69 -36.59
CA ALA A 591 25.85 -63.38 -36.14
C ALA A 591 26.52 -62.59 -37.29
N ASN A 592 26.21 -61.29 -37.39
CA ASN A 592 26.72 -60.30 -38.35
C ASN A 592 25.98 -60.23 -39.71
N ASN A 593 24.74 -60.72 -39.80
CA ASN A 593 23.91 -60.66 -41.01
C ASN A 593 22.72 -59.68 -40.92
N GLU A 594 22.78 -58.71 -40.01
CA GLU A 594 21.67 -57.80 -39.63
C GLU A 594 21.39 -56.69 -40.66
N GLY A 595 22.01 -56.74 -41.84
CA GLY A 595 22.07 -55.64 -42.81
C GLY A 595 21.47 -55.90 -44.19
N ASN A 596 20.65 -56.94 -44.40
CA ASN A 596 20.06 -57.23 -45.71
C ASN A 596 18.56 -56.86 -45.79
N PRO A 597 18.20 -55.70 -46.39
CA PRO A 597 16.85 -55.14 -46.35
C PRO A 597 15.80 -55.86 -47.21
N THR A 598 16.10 -57.01 -47.82
CA THR A 598 15.09 -57.87 -48.45
C THR A 598 14.62 -59.03 -47.56
N LYS A 599 15.07 -59.09 -46.30
CA LYS A 599 14.67 -60.11 -45.31
C LYS A 599 14.22 -59.42 -44.02
N SER A 600 12.91 -59.16 -43.87
CA SER A 600 12.30 -58.69 -42.60
C SER A 600 12.34 -59.85 -41.58
N ALA A 601 12.75 -59.67 -40.32
CA ALA A 601 12.21 -58.71 -39.35
C ALA A 601 13.29 -57.97 -38.53
N PHE A 602 13.24 -56.64 -38.62
CA PHE A 602 13.84 -55.55 -37.84
C PHE A 602 15.28 -55.59 -37.27
N ALA A 603 15.93 -54.43 -37.43
CA ALA A 603 17.20 -54.04 -36.82
C ALA A 603 16.94 -53.17 -35.58
N SER A 604 17.34 -53.65 -34.40
CA SER A 604 17.62 -52.85 -33.19
C SER A 604 18.29 -53.75 -32.15
N HIS A 605 19.45 -53.34 -31.64
CA HIS A 605 20.33 -54.15 -30.79
C HIS A 605 19.73 -54.53 -29.42
N VAL A 606 19.26 -55.77 -29.29
CA VAL A 606 19.62 -56.72 -28.21
C VAL A 606 19.66 -58.13 -28.82
N LEU A 607 20.83 -58.78 -28.84
CA LEU A 607 20.95 -60.22 -29.14
C LEU A 607 21.73 -60.94 -28.03
N SER A 608 21.15 -62.07 -27.60
CA SER A 608 21.77 -63.34 -27.16
C SER A 608 22.04 -63.64 -25.68
N SER A 609 21.63 -64.84 -25.26
CA SER A 609 22.52 -66.01 -25.21
C SER A 609 21.76 -67.32 -25.47
N LEU A 610 21.93 -67.89 -26.67
CA LEU A 610 21.62 -69.28 -27.08
C LEU A 610 20.20 -69.64 -27.58
N ASP A 611 19.53 -68.77 -28.33
CA ASP A 611 18.37 -69.17 -29.15
C ASP A 611 18.83 -70.14 -30.26
N ILE A 612 18.36 -71.40 -30.26
CA ILE A 612 18.66 -72.35 -31.35
C ILE A 612 17.39 -73.09 -31.80
N ASN A 613 16.39 -72.34 -32.23
CA ASN A 613 15.36 -72.85 -33.14
C ASN A 613 15.05 -71.76 -34.20
N PRO A 614 15.35 -71.96 -35.49
CA PRO A 614 15.97 -73.12 -36.12
C PRO A 614 17.50 -73.19 -35.91
N ARG A 615 18.01 -74.42 -36.05
CA ARG A 615 19.36 -74.82 -35.66
C ARG A 615 20.37 -74.63 -36.78
N SER A 616 21.64 -74.43 -36.39
CA SER A 616 22.76 -74.29 -37.34
C SER A 616 23.05 -75.57 -38.15
N ASP A 617 22.45 -76.70 -37.77
CA ASP A 617 22.56 -77.98 -38.48
C ASP A 617 21.53 -78.13 -39.63
N GLY A 618 20.71 -77.11 -39.88
CA GLY A 618 19.76 -77.09 -40.99
C GLY A 618 18.40 -77.71 -40.67
N TYR A 619 18.06 -77.85 -39.39
CA TYR A 619 16.78 -78.36 -38.90
C TYR A 619 16.01 -77.32 -38.09
N LEU A 620 14.68 -77.44 -38.13
CA LEU A 620 13.74 -76.83 -37.19
C LEU A 620 13.37 -77.89 -36.14
N LEU A 621 13.38 -77.52 -34.87
CA LEU A 621 13.01 -78.36 -33.74
C LEU A 621 11.57 -78.05 -33.33
N LEU A 622 10.61 -78.90 -33.64
CA LEU A 622 9.24 -78.72 -33.16
C LEU A 622 9.15 -79.14 -31.70
N GLY A 623 8.37 -78.43 -30.89
CA GLY A 623 8.03 -78.83 -29.51
C GLY A 623 9.06 -78.43 -28.44
N ASP A 624 10.02 -77.56 -28.79
CA ASP A 624 10.96 -76.96 -27.85
C ASP A 624 10.24 -75.94 -26.97
N SER A 625 9.85 -76.36 -25.77
CA SER A 625 8.98 -75.59 -24.88
C SER A 625 9.74 -74.50 -24.12
N ASN A 626 11.07 -74.63 -24.03
CA ASN A 626 11.90 -73.69 -23.28
C ASN A 626 12.76 -72.78 -24.20
N GLY A 627 12.76 -73.04 -25.51
CA GLY A 627 13.40 -72.22 -26.54
C GLY A 627 14.93 -72.32 -26.57
N ASN A 628 15.52 -73.31 -25.87
CA ASN A 628 16.98 -73.48 -25.83
C ASN A 628 17.55 -74.15 -27.08
N GLY A 629 16.68 -74.62 -27.97
CA GLY A 629 17.05 -75.23 -29.23
C GLY A 629 17.58 -76.65 -29.14
N THR A 630 17.40 -77.32 -28.01
CA THR A 630 17.85 -78.68 -27.75
C THR A 630 16.69 -79.58 -27.34
N ALA A 631 16.70 -80.81 -27.81
CA ALA A 631 15.69 -81.80 -27.41
C ALA A 631 15.94 -82.23 -25.96
N ASP A 632 15.11 -81.75 -25.04
CA ASP A 632 15.19 -82.09 -23.62
C ASP A 632 14.33 -83.32 -23.25
N ALA A 633 14.70 -84.01 -22.16
CA ALA A 633 14.05 -85.26 -21.76
C ALA A 633 12.60 -85.10 -21.27
N ASN A 634 12.19 -83.87 -20.96
CA ASN A 634 10.85 -83.48 -20.52
C ASN A 634 10.04 -82.77 -21.62
N GLU A 635 10.51 -82.82 -22.87
CA GLU A 635 9.86 -82.21 -24.02
C GLU A 635 9.49 -83.24 -25.08
N HIS A 636 8.43 -82.95 -25.82
CA HIS A 636 8.02 -83.75 -26.96
C HIS A 636 8.52 -83.09 -28.24
N THR A 637 9.76 -83.41 -28.61
CA THR A 637 10.43 -82.73 -29.74
C THR A 637 10.55 -83.58 -31.00
N LEU A 638 10.54 -82.92 -32.16
CA LEU A 638 10.74 -83.55 -33.47
C LEU A 638 11.53 -82.65 -34.41
N LEU A 639 12.63 -83.16 -34.97
CA LEU A 639 13.46 -82.44 -35.93
C LEU A 639 12.92 -82.58 -37.36
N ILE A 640 12.74 -81.46 -38.04
CA ILE A 640 12.41 -81.40 -39.47
C ILE A 640 13.44 -80.56 -40.21
N SER A 641 14.01 -81.10 -41.30
CA SER A 641 14.96 -80.32 -42.10
C SER A 641 14.30 -79.07 -42.65
N ILE A 642 15.00 -77.92 -42.65
CA ILE A 642 14.44 -76.64 -43.10
C ILE A 642 13.94 -76.73 -44.55
N SER A 643 14.60 -77.51 -45.40
CA SER A 643 14.17 -77.76 -46.77
C SER A 643 12.83 -78.51 -46.85
N LEU A 644 12.62 -79.52 -45.99
CA LEU A 644 11.34 -80.23 -45.89
C LEU A 644 10.26 -79.33 -45.30
N ALA A 645 10.56 -78.58 -44.25
CA ALA A 645 9.62 -77.65 -43.63
C ALA A 645 9.07 -76.63 -44.65
N LYS A 646 9.96 -76.03 -45.45
CA LYS A 646 9.59 -75.15 -46.57
C LYS A 646 8.73 -75.86 -47.61
N SER A 647 9.08 -77.09 -47.99
CA SER A 647 8.30 -77.87 -48.96
C SER A 647 6.89 -78.19 -48.44
N ILE A 648 6.72 -78.40 -47.14
CA ILE A 648 5.42 -78.66 -46.52
C ILE A 648 4.60 -77.36 -46.48
N GLU A 649 5.19 -76.26 -46.02
CA GLU A 649 4.52 -74.94 -45.94
C GLU A 649 4.10 -74.39 -47.32
N SER A 650 4.86 -74.69 -48.38
CA SER A 650 4.58 -74.25 -49.76
C SER A 650 3.64 -75.18 -50.53
N SER A 651 3.29 -76.34 -49.98
CA SER A 651 2.44 -77.32 -50.66
C SER A 651 0.97 -76.94 -50.58
N SER A 652 0.27 -77.00 -51.72
CA SER A 652 -1.19 -76.87 -51.76
C SER A 652 -1.82 -78.27 -51.70
N THR A 653 -2.36 -78.61 -50.53
CA THR A 653 -3.22 -79.78 -50.25
C THR A 653 -2.57 -81.15 -50.44
N SER A 654 -1.99 -81.68 -49.37
CA SER A 654 -1.75 -83.12 -49.21
C SER A 654 -2.98 -83.77 -48.58
N GLY A 655 -3.53 -84.81 -49.20
CA GLY A 655 -4.57 -85.65 -48.58
C GLY A 655 -4.04 -86.57 -47.46
N ASP A 656 -2.75 -86.46 -47.13
CA ASP A 656 -2.10 -87.13 -46.00
C ASP A 656 -2.21 -86.26 -44.75
N ALA A 657 -2.97 -86.75 -43.77
CA ALA A 657 -3.19 -86.15 -42.46
C ALA A 657 -1.88 -85.75 -41.75
N ARG A 658 -0.80 -86.50 -41.94
CA ARG A 658 0.51 -86.20 -41.34
C ARG A 658 1.11 -84.91 -41.87
N VAL A 659 0.96 -84.66 -43.17
CA VAL A 659 1.45 -83.42 -43.80
C VAL A 659 0.62 -82.22 -43.31
N ILE A 660 -0.69 -82.39 -43.15
CA ILE A 660 -1.58 -81.32 -42.64
C ILE A 660 -1.17 -80.92 -41.22
N MET A 661 -0.95 -81.90 -40.34
CA MET A 661 -0.52 -81.63 -38.96
C MET A 661 0.88 -81.00 -38.91
N LEU A 662 1.85 -81.55 -39.66
CA LEU A 662 3.20 -80.96 -39.77
C LEU A 662 3.15 -79.52 -40.23
N GLN A 663 2.34 -79.20 -41.25
CA GLN A 663 2.20 -77.83 -41.75
C GLN A 663 1.78 -76.86 -40.64
N GLN A 664 0.73 -77.21 -39.88
CA GLN A 664 0.28 -76.35 -38.79
C GLN A 664 1.29 -76.24 -37.63
N ALA A 665 1.95 -77.35 -37.28
CA ALA A 665 2.97 -77.37 -36.23
C ALA A 665 4.21 -76.56 -36.59
N ILE A 666 4.67 -76.63 -37.85
CA ILE A 666 5.79 -75.82 -38.37
C ILE A 666 5.47 -74.34 -38.26
N ALA A 667 4.30 -73.91 -38.76
CA ALA A 667 3.90 -72.51 -38.68
C ALA A 667 3.77 -72.02 -37.23
N ALA A 668 3.25 -72.85 -36.32
CA ALA A 668 3.11 -72.52 -34.90
C ALA A 668 4.47 -72.40 -34.20
N GLN A 669 5.38 -73.34 -34.43
CA GLN A 669 6.73 -73.26 -33.88
C GLN A 669 7.45 -72.00 -34.35
N LEU A 670 7.36 -71.69 -35.65
CA LEU A 670 7.98 -70.48 -36.19
C LEU A 670 7.36 -69.18 -35.67
N ASN A 671 6.09 -69.20 -35.24
CA ASN A 671 5.48 -68.09 -34.53
C ASN A 671 6.07 -67.92 -33.12
N ILE A 672 6.25 -69.02 -32.41
CA ILE A 672 6.87 -69.05 -31.08
C ILE A 672 8.33 -68.58 -31.14
N ASP A 673 9.08 -69.06 -32.13
CA ASP A 673 10.47 -68.66 -32.38
C ASP A 673 10.57 -67.16 -32.75
N ASN A 674 9.48 -66.54 -33.22
CA ASN A 674 9.36 -65.10 -33.46
C ASN A 674 8.76 -64.33 -32.26
N HIS A 675 8.94 -64.88 -31.05
CA HIS A 675 8.51 -64.32 -29.77
C HIS A 675 6.99 -64.08 -29.63
N VAL A 676 6.17 -64.80 -30.40
CA VAL A 676 4.75 -64.93 -30.04
C VAL A 676 4.68 -65.84 -28.83
N ALA A 677 4.05 -65.38 -27.74
CA ALA A 677 3.89 -66.19 -26.55
C ALA A 677 3.22 -67.54 -26.90
N GLN A 678 3.72 -68.62 -26.31
CA GLN A 678 3.29 -69.98 -26.66
C GLN A 678 1.97 -70.36 -25.96
N PRO A 679 1.00 -70.94 -26.68
CA PRO A 679 -0.10 -71.67 -26.07
C PRO A 679 0.44 -72.94 -25.40
N ASN A 680 0.03 -73.19 -24.17
CA ASN A 680 0.62 -74.24 -23.33
C ASN A 680 0.65 -75.62 -24.05
N ASP A 681 1.87 -76.11 -24.34
CA ASP A 681 2.21 -77.44 -24.88
C ASP A 681 1.55 -77.83 -26.21
N LEU A 682 0.97 -76.88 -26.94
CA LEU A 682 0.20 -77.16 -28.17
C LEU A 682 1.05 -77.81 -29.28
N VAL A 683 2.30 -77.38 -29.45
CA VAL A 683 3.21 -77.97 -30.46
C VAL A 683 3.73 -79.34 -29.98
N GLY A 684 3.99 -79.52 -28.68
CA GLY A 684 4.40 -80.80 -28.11
C GLY A 684 3.35 -81.89 -28.33
N GLU A 685 2.08 -81.58 -28.13
CA GLU A 685 0.97 -82.51 -28.40
C GLU A 685 0.87 -82.88 -29.89
N ALA A 686 1.13 -81.92 -30.79
CA ALA A 686 1.22 -82.18 -32.23
C ALA A 686 2.37 -83.14 -32.57
N VAL A 687 3.52 -83.02 -31.88
CA VAL A 687 4.65 -83.92 -32.03
C VAL A 687 4.33 -85.33 -31.55
N MET A 688 3.66 -85.48 -30.40
CA MET A 688 3.23 -86.79 -29.90
C MET A 688 2.29 -87.48 -30.89
N TRP A 689 1.36 -86.72 -31.48
CA TRP A 689 0.50 -87.21 -32.55
C TRP A 689 1.32 -87.66 -33.77
N LEU A 690 2.22 -86.81 -34.26
CA LEU A 690 3.03 -87.07 -35.46
C LEU A 690 3.96 -88.28 -35.32
N THR A 691 4.47 -88.55 -34.12
CA THR A 691 5.38 -89.66 -33.85
C THR A 691 4.66 -90.92 -33.36
N GLY A 692 3.35 -90.83 -33.08
CA GLY A 692 2.58 -91.93 -32.50
C GLY A 692 3.09 -92.33 -31.11
N GLN A 693 3.38 -91.36 -30.26
CA GLN A 693 3.85 -91.54 -28.88
C GLN A 693 2.72 -91.34 -27.86
N GLY A 694 2.92 -91.79 -26.63
CA GLY A 694 1.96 -91.61 -25.52
C GLY A 694 0.56 -92.12 -25.84
N ALA A 695 -0.46 -91.28 -25.63
CA ALA A 695 -1.86 -91.57 -25.93
C ALA A 695 -2.14 -91.83 -27.43
N TRP A 696 -1.23 -91.41 -28.31
CA TRP A 696 -1.32 -91.56 -29.76
C TRP A 696 -0.65 -92.84 -30.29
N ALA A 697 -0.12 -93.69 -29.40
CA ALA A 697 0.53 -94.94 -29.78
C ALA A 697 -0.41 -95.92 -30.49
N ASN A 698 0.13 -96.61 -31.51
CA ASN A 698 -0.59 -97.59 -32.35
C ASN A 698 -1.69 -97.02 -33.27
N LEU A 699 -1.74 -95.69 -33.45
CA LEU A 699 -2.73 -95.07 -34.35
C LEU A 699 -2.27 -94.98 -35.82
N GLY A 700 -0.99 -95.23 -36.11
CA GLY A 700 -0.47 -95.32 -37.48
C GLY A 700 -0.09 -93.97 -38.12
N VAL A 701 0.24 -92.97 -37.29
CA VAL A 701 0.59 -91.58 -37.70
C VAL A 701 2.07 -91.28 -37.75
N ASN A 702 2.90 -92.27 -37.41
CA ASN A 702 4.33 -92.10 -37.19
C ASN A 702 5.09 -91.59 -38.43
N VAL A 703 5.67 -90.38 -38.32
CA VAL A 703 6.59 -89.76 -39.27
C VAL A 703 8.06 -90.01 -38.95
N ASP A 704 8.38 -90.64 -37.81
CA ASP A 704 9.70 -91.03 -37.33
C ASP A 704 9.71 -92.56 -37.05
N THR A 705 9.79 -93.34 -38.12
CA THR A 705 9.64 -94.80 -38.09
C THR A 705 10.83 -95.52 -37.47
N ASN A 706 12.00 -94.90 -37.44
CA ASN A 706 13.20 -95.45 -36.79
C ASN A 706 13.39 -94.94 -35.35
N SER A 707 12.56 -93.99 -34.89
CA SER A 707 12.58 -93.38 -33.56
C SER A 707 13.90 -92.67 -33.24
N ASP A 708 14.49 -91.99 -34.23
CA ASP A 708 15.71 -91.21 -34.07
C ASP A 708 15.46 -89.71 -33.79
N GLY A 709 14.18 -89.30 -33.71
CA GLY A 709 13.76 -87.94 -33.42
C GLY A 709 13.74 -87.03 -34.66
N ILE A 710 13.89 -87.59 -35.87
CA ILE A 710 13.91 -86.85 -37.14
C ILE A 710 12.75 -87.30 -38.03
N VAL A 711 12.12 -86.36 -38.75
CA VAL A 711 11.08 -86.69 -39.73
C VAL A 711 11.65 -87.53 -40.88
N ASP A 712 11.16 -88.77 -41.01
CA ASP A 712 11.46 -89.68 -42.11
C ASP A 712 10.80 -89.23 -43.41
N GLN A 713 11.62 -88.88 -44.39
CA GLN A 713 11.20 -88.57 -45.76
C GLN A 713 11.75 -89.58 -46.77
N ASN A 714 10.94 -89.94 -47.77
CA ASN A 714 11.33 -90.70 -48.94
C ASN A 714 11.12 -89.86 -50.21
N GLY A 715 12.17 -89.18 -50.66
CA GLY A 715 12.07 -88.22 -51.76
C GLY A 715 11.21 -87.02 -51.36
N SER A 716 10.23 -86.64 -52.19
CA SER A 716 9.31 -85.52 -51.93
C SER A 716 8.08 -85.90 -51.08
N ALA A 717 8.09 -87.06 -50.42
CA ALA A 717 6.96 -87.58 -49.63
C ALA A 717 7.42 -88.14 -48.28
N LEU A 718 6.55 -88.09 -47.27
CA LEU A 718 6.81 -88.71 -45.96
C LEU A 718 6.94 -90.24 -46.09
N GLY A 719 7.72 -90.87 -45.22
CA GLY A 719 7.87 -92.33 -45.17
C GLY A 719 6.53 -93.07 -44.95
N GLY A 720 6.41 -94.29 -45.46
CA GLY A 720 5.22 -95.14 -45.25
C GLY A 720 4.00 -94.83 -46.14
N SER A 721 2.86 -95.45 -45.83
CA SER A 721 1.59 -95.21 -46.54
C SER A 721 0.92 -93.95 -46.01
N ALA A 722 0.32 -93.15 -46.90
CA ALA A 722 -0.38 -91.92 -46.52
C ALA A 722 -1.53 -92.19 -45.53
N VAL A 723 -1.60 -91.37 -44.47
CA VAL A 723 -2.66 -91.44 -43.48
C VAL A 723 -3.82 -90.60 -43.95
N LYS A 724 -4.98 -91.22 -44.18
CA LYS A 724 -6.18 -90.48 -44.62
C LYS A 724 -6.81 -89.74 -43.44
N THR A 725 -7.47 -88.60 -43.69
CA THR A 725 -8.29 -87.90 -42.70
C THR A 725 -9.50 -88.71 -42.22
N SER A 726 -9.86 -89.79 -42.92
CA SER A 726 -10.85 -90.79 -42.47
C SER A 726 -10.24 -91.95 -41.67
N SER A 727 -8.94 -91.94 -41.40
CA SER A 727 -8.29 -93.00 -40.62
C SER A 727 -8.68 -92.93 -39.15
N THR A 728 -8.54 -94.05 -38.45
CA THR A 728 -8.67 -94.11 -36.99
C THR A 728 -7.69 -93.19 -36.29
N ALA A 729 -6.56 -92.83 -36.91
CA ALA A 729 -5.59 -91.92 -36.33
C ALA A 729 -6.06 -90.46 -36.28
N TRP A 730 -6.87 -90.07 -37.27
CA TRP A 730 -7.38 -88.70 -37.40
C TRP A 730 -8.70 -88.51 -36.66
N THR A 731 -9.54 -89.54 -36.59
CA THR A 731 -10.94 -89.45 -36.13
C THR A 731 -11.16 -90.00 -34.72
N LYS A 732 -10.13 -90.58 -34.10
CA LYS A 732 -10.23 -91.13 -32.75
C LYS A 732 -9.78 -90.09 -31.73
N TYR A 733 -10.68 -89.81 -30.79
CA TYR A 733 -10.40 -89.07 -29.58
C TYR A 733 -9.43 -89.83 -28.68
N VAL A 734 -8.37 -89.14 -28.25
CA VAL A 734 -7.47 -89.61 -27.20
C VAL A 734 -7.12 -88.45 -26.28
N ASP A 735 -6.73 -88.78 -25.05
CA ASP A 735 -6.24 -87.79 -24.09
C ASP A 735 -5.03 -87.04 -24.68
N VAL A 736 -5.15 -85.71 -24.80
CA VAL A 736 -4.08 -84.80 -25.27
C VAL A 736 -3.08 -84.47 -24.16
N THR A 737 -2.88 -85.39 -23.22
CA THR A 737 -1.91 -85.24 -22.13
C THR A 737 -1.34 -86.62 -21.85
N ASP A 738 -0.04 -86.71 -21.55
CA ASP A 738 0.58 -87.99 -21.16
C ASP A 738 -0.17 -88.62 -19.96
N ALA A 739 -0.65 -89.85 -20.16
CA ALA A 739 -1.37 -90.65 -19.16
C ALA A 739 -0.56 -90.92 -17.87
N SER A 740 0.73 -90.61 -17.85
CA SER A 740 1.62 -90.81 -16.71
C SER A 740 1.42 -89.83 -15.53
N THR A 741 0.72 -88.70 -15.73
CA THR A 741 0.63 -87.63 -14.72
C THR A 741 -0.56 -87.74 -13.77
N GLY A 742 -1.48 -88.69 -13.96
CA GLY A 742 -2.54 -88.98 -13.00
C GLY A 742 -3.58 -87.86 -12.79
N ILE A 743 -3.68 -86.92 -13.73
CA ILE A 743 -4.73 -85.88 -13.72
C ILE A 743 -6.07 -86.57 -13.99
N THR A 744 -6.99 -86.46 -13.03
CA THR A 744 -8.36 -87.01 -13.13
C THR A 744 -9.35 -85.88 -13.37
N ASP A 745 -10.30 -86.12 -14.26
CA ASP A 745 -11.24 -85.14 -14.79
C ASP A 745 -12.44 -84.87 -13.86
N TRP A 746 -13.02 -83.66 -13.98
CA TRP A 746 -14.34 -83.29 -13.50
C TRP A 746 -15.50 -83.81 -14.40
N ASN A 747 -15.28 -84.30 -15.64
CA ASN A 747 -16.33 -84.94 -16.49
C ASN A 747 -16.00 -86.08 -17.50
N GLY A 748 -14.80 -86.67 -17.52
CA GLY A 748 -14.41 -87.83 -18.36
C GLY A 748 -13.84 -87.63 -19.79
N GLY A 749 -12.83 -86.77 -20.02
CA GLY A 749 -11.91 -86.76 -21.15
C GLY A 749 -11.49 -85.34 -21.57
N LYS A 750 -10.20 -84.99 -21.57
CA LYS A 750 -9.67 -83.86 -22.38
C LYS A 750 -9.17 -84.49 -23.65
N GLU A 751 -10.11 -84.87 -24.51
CA GLU A 751 -9.77 -85.66 -25.69
C GLU A 751 -9.82 -84.79 -26.93
N ALA A 752 -8.81 -84.92 -27.78
CA ALA A 752 -8.87 -84.40 -29.13
C ALA A 752 -8.65 -85.53 -30.12
N ASP A 753 -9.28 -85.40 -31.29
CA ASP A 753 -8.88 -86.14 -32.47
C ASP A 753 -7.88 -85.32 -33.30
N GLY A 754 -7.41 -85.89 -34.42
CA GLY A 754 -6.46 -85.19 -35.30
C GLY A 754 -7.04 -83.92 -35.93
N GLU A 755 -8.36 -83.81 -36.08
CA GLU A 755 -9.02 -82.60 -36.60
C GLU A 755 -9.02 -81.48 -35.54
N GLY A 756 -9.32 -81.81 -34.28
CA GLY A 756 -9.32 -80.88 -33.15
C GLY A 756 -7.96 -80.25 -32.92
N LEU A 757 -6.91 -81.07 -32.84
CA LEU A 757 -5.53 -80.61 -32.65
C LEU A 757 -5.04 -79.75 -33.82
N LYS A 758 -5.34 -80.16 -35.06
CA LYS A 758 -5.06 -79.37 -36.26
C LYS A 758 -5.73 -78.01 -36.23
N ASN A 759 -7.00 -77.95 -35.80
CA ASN A 759 -7.73 -76.70 -35.73
C ASN A 759 -7.13 -75.76 -34.67
N ALA A 760 -6.80 -76.26 -33.48
CA ALA A 760 -6.16 -75.45 -32.44
C ALA A 760 -4.88 -74.75 -32.93
N LEU A 761 -3.98 -75.50 -33.58
CA LEU A 761 -2.78 -74.95 -34.20
C LEU A 761 -3.12 -73.91 -35.30
N MET A 762 -4.09 -74.21 -36.15
CA MET A 762 -4.52 -73.31 -37.22
C MET A 762 -5.04 -71.98 -36.69
N TRP A 763 -5.85 -71.98 -35.63
CA TRP A 763 -6.40 -70.75 -35.05
C TRP A 763 -5.33 -69.93 -34.33
N PHE A 764 -4.37 -70.59 -33.68
CA PHE A 764 -3.17 -69.90 -33.17
C PHE A 764 -2.40 -69.22 -34.31
N ASN A 765 -2.15 -69.95 -35.40
CA ASN A 765 -1.47 -69.43 -36.60
C ASN A 765 -2.23 -68.31 -37.31
N GLN A 766 -3.53 -68.16 -37.07
CA GLN A 766 -4.38 -67.11 -37.63
C GLN A 766 -4.63 -65.96 -36.63
N GLY A 767 -4.02 -66.01 -35.44
CA GLY A 767 -4.18 -65.00 -34.39
C GLY A 767 -5.58 -64.97 -33.77
N GLN A 768 -6.32 -66.07 -33.86
CA GLN A 768 -7.66 -66.21 -33.29
C GLN A 768 -7.65 -66.96 -31.96
N LEU A 769 -6.62 -67.77 -31.72
CA LEU A 769 -6.24 -68.22 -30.38
C LEU A 769 -4.98 -67.43 -29.98
N VAL A 770 -5.05 -66.64 -28.91
CA VAL A 770 -3.99 -65.71 -28.52
C VAL A 770 -3.57 -65.91 -27.07
N THR A 771 -2.31 -65.62 -26.78
CA THR A 771 -1.77 -65.59 -25.42
C THR A 771 -1.31 -64.19 -25.05
N SER A 772 -1.46 -63.80 -23.78
CA SER A 772 -0.94 -62.53 -23.27
C SER A 772 0.58 -62.41 -23.50
N GLY A 773 1.12 -61.18 -23.58
CA GLY A 773 2.56 -60.94 -23.77
C GLY A 773 3.48 -61.71 -22.80
N PRO A 774 3.18 -61.79 -21.49
CA PRO A 774 3.93 -62.61 -20.52
C PRO A 774 3.67 -64.13 -20.61
N GLY A 775 2.78 -64.59 -21.48
CA GLY A 775 2.38 -65.99 -21.62
C GLY A 775 1.50 -66.54 -20.50
N GLY A 776 1.02 -65.71 -19.57
CA GLY A 776 0.26 -66.14 -18.39
C GLY A 776 -1.23 -66.45 -18.63
N HIS A 777 -1.81 -65.93 -19.71
CA HIS A 777 -3.21 -66.12 -20.10
C HIS A 777 -3.35 -66.55 -21.56
N VAL A 778 -4.40 -67.32 -21.85
CA VAL A 778 -4.83 -67.73 -23.19
C VAL A 778 -6.29 -67.36 -23.40
N ALA A 779 -6.63 -66.91 -24.60
CA ALA A 779 -7.97 -66.45 -24.91
C ALA A 779 -8.27 -66.57 -26.41
N TRP A 780 -9.55 -66.44 -26.74
CA TRP A 780 -10.01 -66.33 -28.13
C TRP A 780 -10.10 -64.87 -28.57
N PHE A 781 -9.62 -64.58 -29.78
CA PHE A 781 -9.82 -63.33 -30.47
C PHE A 781 -10.79 -63.51 -31.63
N ASN A 782 -11.95 -62.87 -31.54
CA ASN A 782 -12.99 -62.98 -32.56
C ASN A 782 -12.84 -61.98 -33.73
N GLY A 783 -11.70 -61.26 -33.79
CA GLY A 783 -11.47 -60.19 -34.77
C GLY A 783 -11.78 -58.78 -34.25
N THR A 784 -12.48 -58.66 -33.12
CA THR A 784 -12.86 -57.37 -32.52
C THR A 784 -12.64 -57.28 -31.01
N SER A 785 -12.71 -58.41 -30.28
CA SER A 785 -12.56 -58.45 -28.83
C SER A 785 -11.95 -59.78 -28.40
N ILE A 786 -11.30 -59.76 -27.23
CA ILE A 786 -10.89 -60.96 -26.51
C ILE A 786 -12.12 -61.53 -25.81
N ILE A 787 -12.31 -62.84 -25.96
CA ILE A 787 -13.36 -63.62 -25.31
C ILE A 787 -12.73 -64.87 -24.72
N ASP A 788 -13.38 -65.41 -23.70
CA ASP A 788 -13.00 -66.70 -23.11
C ASP A 788 -11.54 -66.73 -22.63
N GLU A 789 -11.17 -65.72 -21.85
CA GLU A 789 -9.82 -65.58 -21.30
C GLU A 789 -9.66 -66.44 -20.05
N HIS A 790 -8.63 -67.30 -20.07
CA HIS A 790 -8.29 -68.18 -18.97
C HIS A 790 -6.78 -68.15 -18.70
N PRO A 791 -6.31 -68.59 -17.52
CA PRO A 791 -4.89 -68.81 -17.28
C PRO A 791 -4.30 -69.76 -18.33
N ASN A 792 -3.11 -69.48 -18.87
CA ASN A 792 -2.42 -70.34 -19.82
C ASN A 792 -1.79 -71.54 -19.10
N THR A 793 -2.65 -72.40 -18.58
CA THR A 793 -2.31 -73.69 -17.97
C THR A 793 -2.90 -74.79 -18.85
N LEU A 794 -2.28 -75.96 -18.86
CA LEU A 794 -2.72 -77.09 -19.68
C LEU A 794 -4.23 -77.34 -19.58
N ASP A 795 -4.77 -77.31 -18.37
CA ASP A 795 -6.19 -77.56 -18.10
C ASP A 795 -7.10 -76.50 -18.71
N GLN A 796 -6.72 -75.24 -18.56
CA GLN A 796 -7.52 -74.09 -18.96
C GLN A 796 -7.40 -73.85 -20.46
N PHE A 797 -6.24 -74.10 -21.06
CA PHE A 797 -6.02 -74.03 -22.50
C PHE A 797 -7.01 -74.89 -23.30
N TRP A 798 -7.16 -76.16 -22.92
CA TRP A 798 -8.09 -77.05 -23.61
C TRP A 798 -9.55 -76.71 -23.33
N VAL A 799 -9.85 -76.14 -22.15
CA VAL A 799 -11.18 -75.60 -21.84
C VAL A 799 -11.52 -74.41 -22.74
N THR A 800 -10.58 -73.48 -22.93
CA THR A 800 -10.74 -72.32 -23.84
C THR A 800 -11.04 -72.75 -25.28
N LEU A 801 -10.49 -73.89 -25.71
CA LEU A 801 -10.81 -74.45 -27.02
C LEU A 801 -12.23 -75.04 -27.05
N HIS A 802 -12.63 -75.75 -26.00
CA HIS A 802 -13.96 -76.37 -25.93
C HIS A 802 -15.11 -75.36 -25.80
N GLU A 803 -14.96 -74.30 -25.00
CA GLU A 803 -16.03 -73.35 -24.70
C GLU A 803 -16.42 -72.47 -25.89
N VAL A 804 -15.55 -72.32 -26.89
CA VAL A 804 -15.83 -71.56 -28.12
C VAL A 804 -16.32 -72.50 -29.24
N GLY A 805 -17.64 -72.51 -29.43
CA GLY A 805 -18.36 -73.36 -30.38
C GLY A 805 -17.95 -73.17 -31.84
N GLY A 806 -17.09 -74.06 -32.34
CA GLY A 806 -16.68 -74.13 -33.73
C GLY A 806 -15.61 -75.18 -34.04
N LEU A 807 -14.94 -75.73 -33.03
CA LEU A 807 -13.94 -76.79 -33.17
C LEU A 807 -14.63 -78.16 -33.27
N THR A 808 -14.66 -78.74 -34.45
CA THR A 808 -14.99 -80.16 -34.61
C THR A 808 -13.79 -81.00 -34.18
N GLY A 809 -13.99 -81.95 -33.26
CA GLY A 809 -12.93 -82.89 -32.86
C GLY A 809 -12.33 -82.70 -31.46
N ILE A 810 -12.96 -81.90 -30.60
CA ILE A 810 -12.57 -81.71 -29.18
C ILE A 810 -13.78 -82.03 -28.30
N SER A 811 -13.62 -82.88 -27.29
CA SER A 811 -14.72 -83.29 -26.37
C SER A 811 -14.27 -83.42 -24.93
#